data_AF-A0A172UWM9-F1
#
_entry.id   AF-A0A172UWM9-F1
#
_cell.length_a   1.000
_cell.length_b   1.000
_cell.length_c   1.000
_cell.angle_alpha   90.00
_cell.angle_beta   90.00
_cell.angle_gamma   90.00
#
_symmetry.space_group_name_H-M   'P 1'
#
loop_
_entity.id
_entity.type
_entity.pdbx_description
1 polymer ?
#
loop_
_entity_poly.entity_id
_entity_poly.type
_entity_poly.pdbx_seq_one_letter_code
_entity_poly.pdbx_strand_id
1 'polypeptide(L)'
;MDDSLASRTHAYLIAAPTGTQLFDNASGNGTFVNGVRVTAVTLRPGDIITIGNTDLLFTGGTTVTPRVDVQAAGGVQAHQLGLTIDGHHLLTNVSFTARPGTLTAVIGPSGAGKSTLIKLLGGTTAPTAGHVSFDGHDVHAEYATMRSRIGMVPQDDVVHRQLTVDQALSYAAQLRLPPDTSKSDRRAVVDRVLSELELTEHRSKRVDKLSGGQRKRASVALELLTGPSLLILDEPTSGLDPALDRQVMSMLRRLADAGRTVIVVTHSLTYLNMCDQVLLLAPGGKTAYAGAPKDIGAAMGTTDWADIFAWVSSRPDDAHAVFMARNPQAAQPARAPAPAGPVGQPARTSTSRQMLTLARRQIRLVLADRGYTLFLVLLPFILGALALVVPGDVGLGEASTNGGAPNEPTQLLILANIAAVFMGTALTIRDLVGERVIFRREQSVGLSAGAYLAAKIVVYASFAALQTAVVTAIVVYGKGGPTQGAVALGNPVVELYAALALTAIVSAVFGLLWSSLARSSEQILPVLVVVIMLSIVFSGGLIPVTARIGLEQASWFLPARWGFAASASTIDLLKVAPLMTVDDPLWHHATRWWLLDMGVLLLLGVVVAVLVYRRLRLPTQDGPDGTTGGGSRAAVIVIALVLVAGFVAGLSYLTRGGTTRPAAVGPLADTPAQGAAPEQEKITDADLPGLLLDPATVGASMPELADADPTTETAHHSATAAPPACASAVSAGAAGAYPPGFTAVAGQQLSAGSDSNAGVSQWVTAYPDADAAAGVQDRQINEWRNCAGSTVTLTMPGQPARQITVAEPESVDGALVVTYTESGRSCQHALATDSNVVAEVEACAPTGEDHPALDLLTKITDQIE
;
A
#
# COMPACT_ATOMS: atom_id res chain seq x y z
N MET A 1 33.51 -21.44 -28.67
CA MET A 1 32.12 -21.88 -28.93
C MET A 1 31.29 -20.62 -29.04
N ASP A 2 30.45 -20.48 -30.05
CA ASP A 2 29.61 -19.31 -30.25
C ASP A 2 28.18 -19.64 -29.79
N ASP A 3 27.97 -19.58 -28.46
CA ASP A 3 26.70 -19.92 -27.80
C ASP A 3 26.31 -18.77 -26.87
N SER A 4 25.08 -18.26 -27.00
CA SER A 4 24.63 -17.08 -26.24
C SER A 4 24.47 -17.35 -24.73
N LEU A 5 24.42 -18.62 -24.32
CA LEU A 5 24.28 -19.05 -22.94
C LEU A 5 25.62 -19.47 -22.31
N ALA A 6 26.71 -19.50 -23.08
CA ALA A 6 28.04 -19.76 -22.57
C ALA A 6 28.68 -18.47 -22.01
N SER A 7 29.10 -18.51 -20.75
CA SER A 7 30.05 -17.54 -20.19
C SER A 7 31.37 -17.52 -20.97
N ARG A 8 32.06 -16.36 -20.99
CA ARG A 8 33.33 -16.16 -21.71
C ARG A 8 34.41 -17.16 -21.29
N THR A 9 34.48 -17.44 -20.00
CA THR A 9 35.29 -18.50 -19.40
C THR A 9 34.36 -19.38 -18.58
N HIS A 10 33.72 -20.34 -19.23
CA HIS A 10 32.64 -21.15 -18.65
C HIS A 10 33.16 -22.27 -17.74
N ALA A 11 34.10 -23.07 -18.24
CA ALA A 11 34.71 -24.18 -17.53
C ALA A 11 36.14 -24.36 -18.03
N TYR A 12 36.98 -25.01 -17.23
CA TYR A 12 38.35 -25.35 -17.59
C TYR A 12 38.64 -26.83 -17.28
N LEU A 13 39.52 -27.41 -18.11
CA LEU A 13 40.00 -28.78 -17.97
C LEU A 13 41.41 -28.76 -17.40
N ILE A 14 41.65 -29.51 -16.34
CA ILE A 14 42.97 -29.72 -15.75
C ILE A 14 43.35 -31.18 -15.93
N ALA A 15 44.47 -31.45 -16.59
CA ALA A 15 45.06 -32.77 -16.60
C ALA A 15 45.69 -33.08 -15.24
N ALA A 16 45.19 -34.09 -14.53
CA ALA A 16 45.75 -34.57 -13.26
C ALA A 16 46.23 -36.03 -13.40
N PRO A 17 47.11 -36.52 -12.49
CA PRO A 17 47.59 -37.91 -12.52
C PRO A 17 46.47 -38.96 -12.41
N THR A 18 45.34 -38.58 -11.83
CA THR A 18 44.15 -39.44 -11.65
C THR A 18 43.17 -39.38 -12.83
N GLY A 19 43.49 -38.63 -13.91
CA GLY A 19 42.60 -38.35 -15.03
C GLY A 19 42.30 -36.86 -15.18
N THR A 20 41.68 -36.48 -16.30
CA THR A 20 41.33 -35.09 -16.59
C THR A 20 40.12 -34.66 -15.77
N GLN A 21 40.26 -33.54 -15.05
CA GLN A 21 39.19 -32.97 -14.23
C GLN A 21 38.60 -31.75 -14.93
N LEU A 22 37.26 -31.69 -14.96
CA LEU A 22 36.48 -30.55 -15.43
C LEU A 22 36.02 -29.73 -14.23
N PHE A 23 36.28 -28.43 -14.25
CA PHE A 23 35.81 -27.48 -13.25
C PHE A 23 34.92 -26.42 -13.89
N ASP A 24 33.74 -26.22 -13.31
CA ASP A 24 32.87 -25.11 -13.65
C ASP A 24 33.42 -23.81 -13.01
N ASN A 25 33.59 -22.76 -13.82
CA ASN A 25 34.14 -21.50 -13.36
C ASN A 25 33.05 -20.56 -12.83
N ALA A 26 32.23 -21.06 -11.90
CA ALA A 26 31.05 -20.37 -11.37
C ALA A 26 30.17 -19.79 -12.50
N SER A 27 29.98 -20.58 -13.56
CA SER A 27 29.32 -20.13 -14.78
C SER A 27 27.86 -19.79 -14.50
N GLY A 28 27.31 -18.84 -15.27
CA GLY A 28 25.93 -18.38 -15.06
C GLY A 28 24.92 -19.52 -15.13
N ASN A 29 24.99 -20.32 -16.20
CA ASN A 29 24.05 -21.40 -16.48
C ASN A 29 24.48 -22.77 -15.94
N GLY A 30 25.73 -22.91 -15.47
CA GLY A 30 26.30 -24.17 -15.00
C GLY A 30 26.79 -25.07 -16.12
N THR A 31 27.76 -25.91 -15.78
CA THR A 31 28.24 -27.00 -16.63
C THR A 31 27.55 -28.31 -16.26
N PHE A 32 27.17 -29.10 -17.25
CA PHE A 32 26.55 -30.41 -17.05
C PHE A 32 27.41 -31.50 -17.68
N VAL A 33 27.46 -32.66 -17.03
CA VAL A 33 28.10 -33.86 -17.56
C VAL A 33 27.09 -35.00 -17.49
N ASN A 34 26.77 -35.60 -18.63
CA ASN A 34 25.77 -36.65 -18.78
C ASN A 34 24.42 -36.27 -18.12
N GLY A 35 23.95 -35.04 -18.35
CA GLY A 35 22.70 -34.51 -17.81
C GLY A 35 22.75 -34.02 -16.36
N VAL A 36 23.85 -34.26 -15.63
CA VAL A 36 24.01 -33.86 -14.22
C VAL A 36 24.84 -32.59 -14.10
N ARG A 37 24.34 -31.60 -13.35
CA ARG A 37 25.08 -30.36 -13.09
C ARG A 37 26.29 -30.64 -12.19
N VAL A 38 27.47 -30.21 -12.63
CA VAL A 38 28.73 -30.44 -11.90
C VAL A 38 29.45 -29.14 -11.58
N THR A 39 30.14 -29.10 -10.44
CA THR A 39 31.10 -28.04 -10.10
C THR A 39 32.54 -28.49 -10.35
N ALA A 40 32.83 -29.76 -10.04
CA ALA A 40 34.07 -30.43 -10.36
C ALA A 40 33.79 -31.92 -10.60
N VAL A 41 34.32 -32.51 -11.67
CA VAL A 41 34.18 -33.94 -11.96
C VAL A 41 35.39 -34.47 -12.71
N THR A 42 35.77 -35.72 -12.46
CA THR A 42 36.79 -36.41 -13.28
C THR A 42 36.10 -37.03 -14.48
N LEU A 43 36.53 -36.66 -15.68
CA LEU A 43 35.94 -37.11 -16.94
C LEU A 43 36.49 -38.45 -17.38
N ARG A 44 35.63 -39.24 -18.02
CA ARG A 44 35.96 -40.50 -18.70
C ARG A 44 35.74 -40.34 -20.21
N PRO A 45 36.59 -40.95 -21.07
CA PRO A 45 36.35 -40.94 -22.51
C PRO A 45 34.93 -41.43 -22.82
N GLY A 46 34.17 -40.65 -23.60
CA GLY A 46 32.76 -40.89 -23.86
C GLY A 46 31.78 -40.02 -23.07
N ASP A 47 32.25 -39.31 -22.04
CA ASP A 47 31.41 -38.36 -21.30
C ASP A 47 30.97 -37.19 -22.18
N ILE A 48 29.70 -36.79 -22.03
CA ILE A 48 29.10 -35.66 -22.74
C ILE A 48 29.07 -34.47 -21.80
N ILE A 49 29.77 -33.41 -22.18
CA ILE A 49 29.80 -32.12 -21.47
C ILE A 49 28.83 -31.18 -22.18
N THR A 50 27.82 -30.72 -21.47
CA THR A 50 26.83 -29.77 -21.99
C THR A 50 27.07 -28.38 -21.41
N ILE A 51 27.23 -27.40 -22.30
CA ILE A 51 27.41 -25.98 -21.98
C ILE A 51 26.42 -25.18 -22.84
N GLY A 52 25.46 -24.50 -22.20
CA GLY A 52 24.41 -23.78 -22.92
C GLY A 52 23.59 -24.73 -23.80
N ASN A 53 23.52 -24.44 -25.10
CA ASN A 53 22.85 -25.25 -26.10
C ASN A 53 23.80 -26.18 -26.86
N THR A 54 25.07 -26.29 -26.44
CA THR A 54 26.09 -27.08 -27.14
C THR A 54 26.52 -28.30 -26.34
N ASP A 55 26.59 -29.46 -27.00
CA ASP A 55 27.14 -30.70 -26.45
C ASP A 55 28.55 -30.97 -26.99
N LEU A 56 29.45 -31.32 -26.07
CA LEU A 56 30.83 -31.66 -26.34
C LEU A 56 31.09 -33.09 -25.89
N LEU A 57 31.68 -33.90 -26.77
CA LEU A 57 32.15 -35.24 -26.42
C LEU A 57 33.61 -35.14 -25.93
N PHE A 58 33.89 -35.72 -24.77
CA PHE A 58 35.25 -35.87 -24.27
C PHE A 58 35.90 -37.13 -24.84
N THR A 59 36.98 -36.97 -25.61
CA THR A 59 37.67 -38.07 -26.31
C THR A 59 38.97 -38.51 -25.61
N GLY A 60 39.41 -37.80 -24.56
CA GLY A 60 40.61 -38.10 -23.77
C GLY A 60 41.62 -36.96 -23.73
N GLY A 61 42.57 -37.01 -22.79
CA GLY A 61 43.53 -35.92 -22.57
C GLY A 61 42.81 -34.63 -22.19
N THR A 62 42.97 -33.57 -22.97
CA THR A 62 42.22 -32.30 -22.82
C THR A 62 41.39 -31.96 -24.06
N THR A 63 41.12 -32.97 -24.91
CA THR A 63 40.43 -32.77 -26.18
C THR A 63 38.94 -32.97 -26.00
N VAL A 64 38.17 -31.97 -26.43
CA VAL A 64 36.72 -32.01 -26.53
C VAL A 64 36.33 -31.71 -27.97
N THR A 65 35.45 -32.52 -28.53
CA THR A 65 34.92 -32.31 -29.89
C THR A 65 33.44 -32.02 -29.81
N PRO A 66 32.90 -31.06 -30.59
CA PRO A 66 31.46 -30.90 -30.71
C PRO A 66 30.83 -32.25 -31.04
N ARG A 67 29.77 -32.62 -30.31
CA ARG A 67 29.02 -33.83 -30.62
C ARG A 67 28.27 -33.60 -31.92
N VAL A 68 28.87 -33.98 -33.04
CA VAL A 68 28.21 -34.07 -34.34
C VAL A 68 27.59 -35.46 -34.42
N ASP A 69 26.48 -35.68 -33.71
CA ASP A 69 25.83 -36.99 -33.76
C ASP A 69 25.07 -37.13 -35.08
N VAL A 70 25.70 -37.77 -36.06
CA VAL A 70 25.13 -38.04 -37.39
C VAL A 70 24.05 -39.15 -37.32
N GLN A 71 23.93 -39.87 -36.20
CA GLN A 71 22.96 -40.97 -36.04
C GLN A 71 21.90 -40.75 -34.93
N ALA A 72 21.98 -39.70 -34.12
CA ALA A 72 20.88 -39.34 -33.25
C ALA A 72 19.78 -38.64 -34.06
N ALA A 73 18.56 -39.15 -33.95
CA ALA A 73 17.35 -38.54 -34.48
C ALA A 73 17.08 -37.17 -33.80
N GLY A 74 17.80 -36.13 -34.27
CA GLY A 74 18.03 -34.81 -33.64
C GLY A 74 16.83 -33.87 -33.53
N GLY A 75 15.64 -34.42 -33.37
CA GLY A 75 14.42 -33.64 -33.26
C GLY A 75 13.66 -34.00 -32.00
N VAL A 76 12.42 -33.54 -31.93
CA VAL A 76 11.50 -33.96 -30.88
C VAL A 76 10.94 -35.32 -31.22
N GLN A 77 10.99 -36.25 -30.28
CA GLN A 77 10.31 -37.53 -30.36
C GLN A 77 9.39 -37.66 -29.16
N ALA A 78 8.11 -37.83 -29.44
CA ALA A 78 7.10 -38.17 -28.48
C ALA A 78 6.76 -39.65 -28.67
N HIS A 79 6.96 -40.46 -27.64
CA HIS A 79 6.68 -41.89 -27.68
C HIS A 79 5.58 -42.24 -26.67
N GLN A 80 4.41 -42.58 -27.20
CA GLN A 80 3.21 -43.02 -26.46
C GLN A 80 2.83 -42.12 -25.28
N LEU A 81 2.84 -40.80 -25.49
CA LEU A 81 2.52 -39.84 -24.43
C LEU A 81 1.10 -40.03 -23.92
N GLY A 82 0.98 -40.11 -22.60
CA GLY A 82 -0.28 -40.12 -21.87
C GLY A 82 -0.24 -39.16 -20.69
N LEU A 83 -1.37 -38.51 -20.42
CA LEU A 83 -1.54 -37.66 -19.24
C LEU A 83 -2.91 -37.90 -18.63
N THR A 84 -2.91 -38.27 -17.35
CA THR A 84 -4.13 -38.46 -16.55
C THR A 84 -4.09 -37.51 -15.37
N ILE A 85 -5.12 -36.68 -15.22
CA ILE A 85 -5.29 -35.75 -14.09
C ILE A 85 -6.64 -36.07 -13.44
N ASP A 86 -6.64 -36.31 -12.13
CA ASP A 86 -7.85 -36.61 -11.35
C ASP A 86 -8.72 -37.73 -11.95
N GLY A 87 -8.08 -38.76 -12.53
CA GLY A 87 -8.76 -39.88 -13.19
C GLY A 87 -9.26 -39.61 -14.63
N HIS A 88 -9.11 -38.38 -15.14
CA HIS A 88 -9.46 -38.02 -16.51
C HIS A 88 -8.25 -38.11 -17.45
N HIS A 89 -8.38 -38.91 -18.51
CA HIS A 89 -7.36 -39.01 -19.56
C HIS A 89 -7.42 -37.79 -20.49
N LEU A 90 -6.40 -36.94 -20.43
CA LEU A 90 -6.27 -35.75 -21.28
C LEU A 90 -5.49 -36.03 -22.57
N LEU A 91 -4.56 -37.00 -22.53
CA LEU A 91 -3.80 -37.51 -23.67
C LEU A 91 -3.69 -39.03 -23.55
N THR A 92 -3.82 -39.72 -24.70
CA THR A 92 -3.80 -41.18 -24.78
C THR A 92 -2.95 -41.62 -25.96
N ASN A 93 -1.80 -42.22 -25.69
CA ASN A 93 -0.92 -42.85 -26.67
C ASN A 93 -0.56 -41.96 -27.88
N VAL A 94 -0.12 -40.72 -27.61
CA VAL A 94 0.31 -39.80 -28.66
C VAL A 94 1.77 -40.08 -29.03
N SER A 95 2.01 -40.46 -30.28
CA SER A 95 3.34 -40.75 -30.81
C SER A 95 3.61 -39.98 -32.10
N PHE A 96 4.72 -39.24 -32.15
CA PHE A 96 5.18 -38.57 -33.38
C PHE A 96 6.66 -38.15 -33.26
N THR A 97 7.26 -37.83 -34.40
CA THR A 97 8.62 -37.26 -34.47
C THR A 97 8.58 -35.97 -35.27
N ALA A 98 9.25 -34.93 -34.80
CA ALA A 98 9.48 -33.67 -35.52
C ALA A 98 10.99 -33.45 -35.64
N ARG A 99 11.53 -33.53 -36.85
CA ARG A 99 12.98 -33.54 -37.13
C ARG A 99 13.60 -32.13 -37.08
N PRO A 100 14.94 -31.98 -37.02
CA PRO A 100 15.60 -30.71 -37.31
C PRO A 100 15.10 -30.09 -38.61
N GLY A 101 14.98 -28.78 -38.61
CA GLY A 101 14.56 -27.99 -39.76
C GLY A 101 13.17 -28.28 -40.29
N THR A 102 12.30 -28.93 -39.51
CA THR A 102 10.91 -29.16 -39.88
C THR A 102 9.96 -28.21 -39.19
N LEU A 103 8.93 -27.78 -39.94
CA LEU A 103 7.75 -27.08 -39.42
C LEU A 103 6.62 -28.10 -39.26
N THR A 104 6.28 -28.42 -38.02
CA THR A 104 5.20 -29.36 -37.67
C THR A 104 3.99 -28.63 -37.14
N ALA A 105 2.84 -28.76 -37.80
CA ALA A 105 1.56 -28.23 -37.32
C ALA A 105 0.83 -29.24 -36.44
N VAL A 106 0.40 -28.84 -35.26
CA VAL A 106 -0.50 -29.59 -34.37
C VAL A 106 -1.89 -29.01 -34.51
N ILE A 107 -2.81 -29.81 -35.04
CA ILE A 107 -4.20 -29.42 -35.30
C ILE A 107 -5.17 -30.41 -34.66
N GLY A 108 -6.43 -30.03 -34.60
CA GLY A 108 -7.51 -30.87 -34.09
C GLY A 108 -8.64 -30.05 -33.48
N PRO A 109 -9.79 -30.67 -33.19
CA PRO A 109 -10.95 -30.00 -32.60
C PRO A 109 -10.62 -29.32 -31.25
N SER A 110 -11.51 -28.42 -30.81
CA SER A 110 -11.42 -27.88 -29.46
C SER A 110 -11.51 -29.02 -28.43
N GLY A 111 -10.69 -28.95 -27.37
CA GLY A 111 -10.63 -30.01 -26.37
C GLY A 111 -9.85 -31.27 -26.77
N ALA A 112 -9.25 -31.35 -27.96
CA ALA A 112 -8.45 -32.50 -28.40
C ALA A 112 -7.08 -32.64 -27.70
N GLY A 113 -6.76 -31.82 -26.70
CA GLY A 113 -5.49 -31.92 -25.95
C GLY A 113 -4.28 -31.22 -26.58
N LYS A 114 -4.44 -30.35 -27.59
CA LYS A 114 -3.34 -29.62 -28.26
C LYS A 114 -2.45 -28.83 -27.28
N SER A 115 -3.06 -27.98 -26.46
CA SER A 115 -2.34 -27.18 -25.45
C SER A 115 -1.74 -28.05 -24.34
N THR A 116 -2.33 -29.22 -24.07
CA THR A 116 -1.78 -30.21 -23.13
C THR A 116 -0.53 -30.86 -23.71
N LEU A 117 -0.54 -31.22 -24.99
CA LEU A 117 0.59 -31.83 -25.68
C LEU A 117 1.80 -30.91 -25.66
N ILE A 118 1.67 -29.64 -26.05
CA ILE A 118 2.81 -28.71 -26.05
C ILE A 118 3.39 -28.46 -24.65
N LYS A 119 2.59 -28.60 -23.58
CA LYS A 119 3.08 -28.50 -22.20
C LYS A 119 3.97 -29.69 -21.81
N LEU A 120 3.62 -30.89 -22.29
CA LEU A 120 4.46 -32.08 -22.17
C LEU A 120 5.75 -31.90 -22.98
N LEU A 121 5.64 -31.53 -24.25
CA LEU A 121 6.81 -31.31 -25.13
C LEU A 121 7.77 -30.24 -24.60
N GLY A 122 7.23 -29.20 -23.95
CA GLY A 122 8.01 -28.13 -23.33
C GLY A 122 8.52 -28.43 -21.92
N GLY A 123 8.25 -29.63 -21.37
CA GLY A 123 8.69 -30.04 -20.04
C GLY A 123 7.97 -29.39 -18.85
N THR A 124 7.00 -28.50 -19.10
CA THR A 124 6.25 -27.78 -18.05
C THR A 124 5.27 -28.66 -17.27
N THR A 125 4.87 -29.80 -17.86
CA THR A 125 4.06 -30.83 -17.23
C THR A 125 4.68 -32.17 -17.55
N ALA A 126 4.84 -33.05 -16.57
CA ALA A 126 5.37 -34.39 -16.78
C ALA A 126 4.27 -35.35 -17.28
N PRO A 127 4.58 -36.28 -18.19
CA PRO A 127 3.64 -37.28 -18.66
C PRO A 127 3.37 -38.33 -17.58
N THR A 128 2.16 -38.89 -17.56
CA THR A 128 1.80 -40.06 -16.74
C THR A 128 2.25 -41.36 -17.41
N ALA A 129 2.37 -41.38 -18.74
CA ALA A 129 2.85 -42.51 -19.53
C ALA A 129 3.64 -42.03 -20.76
N GLY A 130 4.59 -42.86 -21.23
CA GLY A 130 5.46 -42.50 -22.34
C GLY A 130 6.59 -41.54 -21.95
N HIS A 131 7.33 -41.04 -22.94
CA HIS A 131 8.41 -40.08 -22.73
C HIS A 131 8.60 -39.14 -23.92
N VAL A 132 9.21 -37.99 -23.67
CA VAL A 132 9.61 -37.01 -24.68
C VAL A 132 11.13 -36.94 -24.69
N SER A 133 11.74 -37.19 -25.85
CA SER A 133 13.17 -36.95 -26.05
C SER A 133 13.42 -35.85 -27.07
N PHE A 134 14.41 -35.00 -26.84
CA PHE A 134 14.88 -33.96 -27.74
C PHE A 134 16.40 -34.03 -27.86
N ASP A 135 16.94 -34.13 -29.07
CA ASP A 135 18.39 -34.31 -29.31
C ASP A 135 19.03 -35.47 -28.52
N GLY A 136 18.26 -36.53 -28.28
CA GLY A 136 18.70 -37.69 -27.50
C GLY A 136 18.65 -37.51 -25.98
N HIS A 137 18.20 -36.36 -25.49
CA HIS A 137 17.97 -36.09 -24.06
C HIS A 137 16.50 -36.26 -23.69
N ASP A 138 16.20 -36.81 -22.53
CA ASP A 138 14.82 -36.86 -22.04
C ASP A 138 14.43 -35.48 -21.47
N VAL A 139 13.37 -34.88 -22.02
CA VAL A 139 12.95 -33.50 -21.68
C VAL A 139 12.58 -33.36 -20.20
N HIS A 140 12.04 -34.41 -19.58
CA HIS A 140 11.57 -34.38 -18.20
C HIS A 140 12.65 -34.87 -17.23
N ALA A 141 13.44 -35.87 -17.59
CA ALA A 141 14.56 -36.34 -16.77
C ALA A 141 15.74 -35.36 -16.76
N GLU A 142 15.95 -34.60 -17.84
CA GLU A 142 17.05 -33.64 -17.99
C GLU A 142 16.55 -32.20 -18.14
N TYR A 143 15.40 -31.89 -17.54
CA TYR A 143 14.71 -30.60 -17.69
C TYR A 143 15.61 -29.37 -17.41
N ALA A 144 16.49 -29.48 -16.42
CA ALA A 144 17.44 -28.42 -16.05
C ALA A 144 18.31 -27.94 -17.23
N THR A 145 18.74 -28.89 -18.06
CA THR A 145 19.57 -28.68 -19.26
C THR A 145 18.70 -28.34 -20.47
N MET A 146 17.52 -28.96 -20.58
CA MET A 146 16.64 -28.80 -21.73
C MET A 146 15.87 -27.47 -21.77
N ARG A 147 15.55 -26.88 -20.61
CA ARG A 147 14.74 -25.65 -20.53
C ARG A 147 15.31 -24.44 -21.29
N SER A 148 16.61 -24.42 -21.57
CA SER A 148 17.23 -23.34 -22.36
C SER A 148 17.24 -23.61 -23.86
N ARG A 149 17.13 -24.87 -24.26
CA ARG A 149 17.07 -25.33 -25.66
C ARG A 149 15.67 -25.27 -26.25
N ILE A 150 14.66 -25.20 -25.38
CA ILE A 150 13.25 -25.18 -25.74
C ILE A 150 12.68 -23.76 -25.52
N GLY A 151 12.31 -23.09 -26.61
CA GLY A 151 11.57 -21.83 -26.59
C GLY A 151 10.07 -22.09 -26.70
N MET A 152 9.27 -21.58 -25.76
CA MET A 152 7.80 -21.70 -25.81
C MET A 152 7.17 -20.32 -25.95
N VAL A 153 6.37 -20.13 -27.01
CA VAL A 153 5.63 -18.90 -27.29
C VAL A 153 4.14 -19.16 -27.05
N PRO A 154 3.53 -18.57 -26.00
CA PRO A 154 2.12 -18.76 -25.70
C PRO A 154 1.22 -18.05 -26.73
N GLN A 155 -0.09 -18.31 -26.65
CA GLN A 155 -1.11 -17.66 -27.45
C GLN A 155 -1.08 -16.13 -27.26
N ASP A 156 -1.20 -15.66 -26.02
CA ASP A 156 -1.13 -14.24 -25.68
C ASP A 156 0.27 -13.66 -25.87
N ASP A 157 0.35 -12.40 -26.33
CA ASP A 157 1.61 -11.68 -26.48
C ASP A 157 2.16 -11.24 -25.11
N VAL A 158 3.09 -12.04 -24.57
CA VAL A 158 3.73 -11.77 -23.27
C VAL A 158 4.94 -10.85 -23.43
N VAL A 159 4.67 -9.58 -23.76
CA VAL A 159 5.67 -8.50 -23.92
C VAL A 159 5.18 -7.23 -23.23
N HIS A 160 6.09 -6.47 -22.61
CA HIS A 160 5.76 -5.15 -22.07
C HIS A 160 5.36 -4.17 -23.17
N ARG A 161 4.07 -3.84 -23.22
CA ARG A 161 3.46 -3.05 -24.31
C ARG A 161 3.92 -1.59 -24.35
N GLN A 162 4.29 -1.02 -23.21
CA GLN A 162 4.71 0.37 -23.05
C GLN A 162 6.14 0.61 -23.54
N LEU A 163 6.97 -0.43 -23.60
CA LEU A 163 8.36 -0.31 -24.02
C LEU A 163 8.49 -0.34 -25.55
N THR A 164 9.62 0.18 -26.04
CA THR A 164 10.05 -0.07 -27.43
C THR A 164 10.52 -1.50 -27.62
N VAL A 165 10.49 -2.02 -28.85
CA VAL A 165 10.96 -3.38 -29.17
C VAL A 165 12.40 -3.58 -28.69
N ASP A 166 13.27 -2.61 -28.95
CA ASP A 166 14.67 -2.61 -28.50
C ASP A 166 14.79 -2.73 -26.97
N GLN A 167 14.00 -1.94 -26.24
CA GLN A 167 14.05 -1.93 -24.78
C GLN A 167 13.54 -3.25 -24.20
N ALA A 168 12.45 -3.78 -24.75
CA ALA A 168 11.89 -5.06 -24.31
C ALA A 168 12.91 -6.20 -24.49
N LEU A 169 13.52 -6.31 -25.67
CA LEU A 169 14.55 -7.31 -25.96
C LEU A 169 15.83 -7.08 -25.15
N SER A 170 16.26 -5.82 -24.98
CA SER A 170 17.47 -5.49 -24.21
C SER A 170 17.34 -5.79 -22.72
N TYR A 171 16.15 -5.59 -22.12
CA TYR A 171 15.90 -5.98 -20.73
C TYR A 171 15.81 -7.50 -20.59
N ALA A 172 15.10 -8.18 -21.51
CA ALA A 172 15.03 -9.63 -21.52
C ALA A 172 16.43 -10.26 -21.70
N ALA A 173 17.27 -9.72 -22.59
CA ALA A 173 18.64 -10.16 -22.79
C ALA A 173 19.51 -9.96 -21.54
N GLN A 174 19.34 -8.86 -20.79
CA GLN A 174 20.03 -8.66 -19.51
C GLN A 174 19.63 -9.65 -18.42
N LEU A 175 18.41 -10.19 -18.49
CA LEU A 175 17.88 -11.14 -17.49
C LEU A 175 18.10 -12.60 -17.89
N ARG A 176 18.13 -12.91 -19.19
CA ARG A 176 18.25 -14.28 -19.72
C ARG A 176 19.66 -14.68 -20.13
N LEU A 177 20.50 -13.75 -20.56
CA LEU A 177 21.89 -14.05 -20.96
C LEU A 177 22.82 -14.08 -19.74
N PRO A 178 23.97 -14.77 -19.83
CA PRO A 178 24.97 -14.81 -18.77
C PRO A 178 25.38 -13.41 -18.28
N PRO A 179 25.67 -13.26 -16.97
CA PRO A 179 25.95 -11.95 -16.38
C PRO A 179 27.30 -11.36 -16.81
N ASP A 180 28.18 -12.16 -17.41
CA ASP A 180 29.46 -11.79 -17.98
C ASP A 180 29.39 -11.43 -19.47
N THR A 181 28.21 -11.57 -20.10
CA THR A 181 27.98 -11.10 -21.47
C THR A 181 28.11 -9.58 -21.53
N SER A 182 29.06 -9.10 -22.34
CA SER A 182 29.33 -7.67 -22.45
C SER A 182 28.15 -6.92 -23.07
N LYS A 183 28.09 -5.60 -22.86
CA LYS A 183 27.02 -4.77 -23.44
C LYS A 183 26.99 -4.84 -24.98
N SER A 184 28.15 -4.94 -25.64
CA SER A 184 28.24 -5.08 -27.10
C SER A 184 27.74 -6.44 -27.56
N ASP A 185 28.13 -7.52 -26.87
CA ASP A 185 27.73 -8.88 -27.25
C ASP A 185 26.21 -9.07 -27.10
N ARG A 186 25.63 -8.55 -26.00
CA ARG A 186 24.17 -8.56 -25.84
C ARG A 186 23.47 -7.76 -26.93
N ARG A 187 24.03 -6.62 -27.34
CA ARG A 187 23.46 -5.80 -28.41
C ARG A 187 23.51 -6.53 -29.75
N ALA A 188 24.62 -7.21 -30.04
CA ALA A 188 24.75 -8.04 -31.23
C ALA A 188 23.72 -9.19 -31.26
N VAL A 189 23.45 -9.83 -30.12
CA VAL A 189 22.37 -10.83 -30.00
C VAL A 189 21.01 -10.22 -30.34
N VAL A 190 20.67 -9.06 -29.75
CA VAL A 190 19.41 -8.37 -30.03
C VAL A 190 19.30 -7.97 -31.50
N ASP A 191 20.37 -7.42 -32.08
CA ASP A 191 20.40 -6.99 -33.48
C ASP A 191 20.22 -8.18 -34.44
N ARG A 192 20.85 -9.33 -34.15
CA ARG A 192 20.68 -10.57 -34.91
C ARG A 192 19.23 -11.05 -34.88
N VAL A 193 18.62 -11.12 -33.70
CA VAL A 193 17.23 -11.57 -33.54
C VAL A 193 16.24 -10.61 -34.25
N LEU A 194 16.48 -9.30 -34.16
CA LEU A 194 15.67 -8.30 -34.87
C LEU A 194 15.78 -8.48 -36.39
N SER A 195 16.97 -8.76 -36.90
CA SER A 195 17.20 -9.01 -38.31
C SER A 195 16.51 -10.30 -38.78
N GLU A 196 16.66 -11.40 -38.03
CA GLU A 196 16.09 -12.71 -38.35
C GLU A 196 14.55 -12.68 -38.42
N LEU A 197 13.91 -11.84 -37.61
CA LEU A 197 12.46 -11.68 -37.57
C LEU A 197 11.93 -10.49 -38.39
N GLU A 198 12.80 -9.81 -39.14
CA GLU A 198 12.49 -8.62 -39.95
C GLU A 198 11.81 -7.51 -39.10
N LEU A 199 12.33 -7.27 -37.89
CA LEU A 199 11.84 -6.25 -36.95
C LEU A 199 12.78 -5.05 -36.80
N THR A 200 13.92 -5.04 -37.49
CA THR A 200 14.95 -4.00 -37.40
C THR A 200 14.39 -2.59 -37.58
N GLU A 201 13.51 -2.37 -38.56
CA GLU A 201 12.88 -1.07 -38.84
C GLU A 201 11.86 -0.64 -37.77
N HIS A 202 11.45 -1.56 -36.91
CA HIS A 202 10.47 -1.31 -35.85
C HIS A 202 11.11 -1.30 -34.45
N ARG A 203 12.45 -1.40 -34.39
CA ARG A 203 13.25 -1.34 -33.17
C ARG A 203 12.83 -0.24 -32.19
N SER A 204 12.62 0.98 -32.69
CA SER A 204 12.29 2.17 -31.89
C SER A 204 10.78 2.36 -31.68
N LYS A 205 9.93 1.56 -32.33
CA LYS A 205 8.48 1.62 -32.13
C LYS A 205 8.12 0.98 -30.79
N ARG A 206 7.13 1.56 -30.11
CA ARG A 206 6.52 0.94 -28.93
C ARG A 206 5.74 -0.31 -29.33
N VAL A 207 5.77 -1.32 -28.46
CA VAL A 207 5.12 -2.61 -28.71
C VAL A 207 3.60 -2.46 -28.86
N ASP A 208 2.97 -1.52 -28.13
CA ASP A 208 1.54 -1.18 -28.28
C ASP A 208 1.16 -0.53 -29.61
N LYS A 209 2.13 -0.04 -30.39
CA LYS A 209 1.93 0.55 -31.72
C LYS A 209 2.26 -0.41 -32.88
N LEU A 210 2.64 -1.65 -32.59
CA LEU A 210 2.89 -2.67 -33.61
C LEU A 210 1.58 -3.27 -34.15
N SER A 211 1.60 -3.70 -35.42
CA SER A 211 0.53 -4.55 -35.96
C SER A 211 0.44 -5.88 -35.21
N GLY A 212 -0.66 -6.62 -35.36
CA GLY A 212 -0.83 -7.93 -34.72
C GLY A 212 0.31 -8.90 -35.05
N GLY A 213 0.62 -9.05 -36.35
CA GLY A 213 1.73 -9.90 -36.82
C GLY A 213 3.09 -9.43 -36.30
N GLN A 214 3.39 -8.13 -36.33
CA GLN A 214 4.66 -7.58 -35.81
C GLN A 214 4.83 -7.83 -34.31
N ARG A 215 3.73 -7.72 -33.54
CA ARG A 215 3.73 -7.99 -32.10
C ARG A 215 3.97 -9.48 -31.82
N LYS A 216 3.37 -10.39 -32.61
CA LYS A 216 3.69 -11.82 -32.50
C LYS A 216 5.15 -12.11 -32.80
N ARG A 217 5.73 -11.48 -33.83
CA ARG A 217 7.17 -11.58 -34.10
C ARG A 217 8.00 -11.10 -32.91
N ALA A 218 7.62 -10.00 -32.25
CA ALA A 218 8.30 -9.53 -31.04
C ALA A 218 8.19 -10.54 -29.87
N SER A 219 7.05 -11.24 -29.73
CA SER A 219 6.88 -12.33 -28.77
C SER A 219 7.80 -13.52 -29.06
N VAL A 220 8.00 -13.87 -30.33
CA VAL A 220 8.98 -14.90 -30.77
C VAL A 220 10.41 -14.42 -30.53
N ALA A 221 10.70 -13.15 -30.79
CA ALA A 221 12.02 -12.55 -30.61
C ALA A 221 12.56 -12.71 -29.17
N LEU A 222 11.69 -12.58 -28.16
CA LEU A 222 12.08 -12.79 -26.76
C LEU A 222 12.59 -14.20 -26.48
N GLU A 223 12.00 -15.21 -27.13
CA GLU A 223 12.43 -16.61 -26.99
C GLU A 223 13.69 -16.91 -27.81
N LEU A 224 13.91 -16.21 -28.93
CA LEU A 224 15.11 -16.40 -29.74
C LEU A 224 16.39 -15.80 -29.13
N LEU A 225 16.29 -14.96 -28.09
CA LEU A 225 17.44 -14.39 -27.40
C LEU A 225 18.39 -15.45 -26.85
N THR A 226 17.87 -16.59 -26.39
CA THR A 226 18.64 -17.72 -25.85
C THR A 226 19.03 -18.74 -26.92
N GLY A 227 18.73 -18.48 -28.19
CA GLY A 227 19.05 -19.36 -29.32
C GLY A 227 18.50 -20.80 -29.21
N PRO A 228 17.20 -21.00 -28.89
CA PRO A 228 16.64 -22.34 -28.72
C PRO A 228 16.63 -23.12 -30.06
N SER A 229 16.92 -24.42 -29.97
CA SER A 229 16.90 -25.36 -31.10
C SER A 229 15.48 -25.90 -31.37
N LEU A 230 14.65 -25.98 -30.32
CA LEU A 230 13.23 -26.31 -30.42
C LEU A 230 12.38 -25.07 -30.12
N LEU A 231 11.50 -24.69 -31.04
CA LEU A 231 10.55 -23.60 -30.86
C LEU A 231 9.11 -24.13 -30.93
N ILE A 232 8.35 -23.95 -29.85
CA ILE A 232 6.95 -24.38 -29.75
C ILE A 232 6.08 -23.13 -29.65
N LEU A 233 5.10 -23.00 -30.54
CA LEU A 233 4.19 -21.85 -30.57
C LEU A 233 2.75 -22.31 -30.40
N ASP A 234 2.04 -21.70 -29.45
CA ASP A 234 0.60 -21.90 -29.26
C ASP A 234 -0.16 -20.81 -30.00
N GLU A 235 -0.96 -21.21 -30.99
CA GLU A 235 -1.84 -20.35 -31.77
C GLU A 235 -1.23 -19.00 -32.24
N PRO A 236 -0.07 -19.00 -32.92
CA PRO A 236 0.63 -17.77 -33.26
C PRO A 236 -0.08 -16.88 -34.28
N THR A 237 -1.11 -17.42 -34.96
CA THR A 237 -1.83 -16.74 -36.04
C THR A 237 -3.27 -16.38 -35.66
N SER A 238 -3.69 -16.68 -34.43
CA SER A 238 -5.04 -16.41 -33.93
C SER A 238 -5.32 -14.91 -33.87
N GLY A 239 -6.48 -14.50 -34.41
CA GLY A 239 -6.89 -13.09 -34.45
C GLY A 239 -6.13 -12.20 -35.44
N LEU A 240 -5.32 -12.77 -36.33
CA LEU A 240 -4.68 -12.04 -37.43
C LEU A 240 -5.53 -12.08 -38.70
N ASP A 241 -5.42 -11.05 -39.52
CA ASP A 241 -5.93 -11.07 -40.89
C ASP A 241 -5.09 -12.04 -41.76
N PRO A 242 -5.64 -12.57 -42.86
CA PRO A 242 -4.97 -13.59 -43.67
C PRO A 242 -3.58 -13.20 -44.18
N ALA A 243 -3.36 -11.90 -44.47
CA ALA A 243 -2.06 -11.42 -44.93
C ALA A 243 -1.00 -11.49 -43.83
N LEU A 244 -1.33 -11.10 -42.59
CA LEU A 244 -0.41 -11.20 -41.45
C LEU A 244 -0.24 -12.66 -40.98
N ASP A 245 -1.27 -13.50 -41.07
CA ASP A 245 -1.18 -14.95 -40.82
C ASP A 245 -0.10 -15.58 -41.72
N ARG A 246 -0.20 -15.37 -43.04
CA ARG A 246 0.80 -15.85 -44.02
C ARG A 246 2.20 -15.39 -43.69
N GLN A 247 2.36 -14.12 -43.30
CA GLN A 247 3.66 -13.57 -42.93
C GLN A 247 4.26 -14.26 -41.69
N VAL A 248 3.46 -14.52 -40.66
CA VAL A 248 3.90 -15.25 -39.47
C VAL A 248 4.30 -16.68 -39.84
N MET A 249 3.46 -17.40 -40.59
CA MET A 249 3.79 -18.76 -41.06
C MET A 249 5.05 -18.81 -41.93
N SER A 250 5.28 -17.82 -42.79
CA SER A 250 6.50 -17.73 -43.61
C SER A 250 7.75 -17.50 -42.76
N MET A 251 7.62 -16.70 -41.69
CA MET A 251 8.69 -16.49 -40.73
C MET A 251 9.02 -17.78 -39.96
N LEU A 252 8.01 -18.55 -39.52
CA LEU A 252 8.22 -19.84 -38.86
C LEU A 252 8.88 -20.86 -39.79
N ARG A 253 8.47 -20.90 -41.06
CA ARG A 253 9.12 -21.73 -42.10
C ARG A 253 10.61 -21.38 -42.24
N ARG A 254 10.96 -20.09 -42.32
CA ARG A 254 12.38 -19.67 -42.40
C ARG A 254 13.19 -20.05 -41.15
N LEU A 255 12.59 -19.96 -39.96
CA LEU A 255 13.25 -20.41 -38.73
C LEU A 255 13.53 -21.91 -38.76
N ALA A 256 12.62 -22.70 -39.33
CA ALA A 256 12.83 -24.12 -39.59
C ALA A 256 13.90 -24.34 -40.67
N ASP A 257 13.87 -23.61 -41.78
CA ASP A 257 14.91 -23.70 -42.83
C ASP A 257 16.32 -23.38 -42.29
N ALA A 258 16.42 -22.56 -41.25
CA ALA A 258 17.66 -22.28 -40.53
C ALA A 258 18.11 -23.41 -39.57
N GLY A 259 17.43 -24.57 -39.60
CA GLY A 259 17.80 -25.79 -38.87
C GLY A 259 17.02 -26.07 -37.59
N ARG A 260 16.14 -25.15 -37.13
CA ARG A 260 15.38 -25.32 -35.88
C ARG A 260 14.21 -26.30 -36.06
N THR A 261 13.87 -27.04 -35.02
CA THR A 261 12.61 -27.78 -34.98
C THR A 261 11.51 -26.82 -34.53
N VAL A 262 10.49 -26.60 -35.38
CA VAL A 262 9.39 -25.68 -35.09
C VAL A 262 8.08 -26.44 -34.99
N ILE A 263 7.40 -26.34 -33.85
CA ILE A 263 6.08 -26.92 -33.61
C ILE A 263 5.08 -25.79 -33.44
N VAL A 264 4.03 -25.78 -34.25
CA VAL A 264 2.97 -24.77 -34.19
C VAL A 264 1.62 -25.41 -33.92
N VAL A 265 0.95 -25.02 -32.83
CA VAL A 265 -0.45 -25.34 -32.61
C VAL A 265 -1.28 -24.31 -33.35
N THR A 266 -2.19 -24.75 -34.22
CA THR A 266 -3.05 -23.83 -34.98
C THR A 266 -4.45 -24.42 -35.19
N HIS A 267 -5.44 -23.54 -35.28
CA HIS A 267 -6.78 -23.88 -35.78
C HIS A 267 -6.99 -23.40 -37.22
N SER A 268 -6.05 -22.62 -37.76
CA SER A 268 -6.06 -22.18 -39.16
C SER A 268 -5.54 -23.29 -40.05
N LEU A 269 -6.36 -23.68 -41.02
CA LEU A 269 -6.07 -24.74 -41.99
C LEU A 269 -5.43 -24.19 -43.28
N THR A 270 -5.46 -22.86 -43.46
CA THR A 270 -5.14 -22.17 -44.72
C THR A 270 -3.71 -22.37 -45.18
N TYR A 271 -2.75 -22.44 -44.25
CA TYR A 271 -1.32 -22.49 -44.54
C TYR A 271 -0.65 -23.79 -44.10
N LEU A 272 -1.42 -24.86 -43.89
CA LEU A 272 -0.86 -26.18 -43.53
C LEU A 272 0.06 -26.75 -44.61
N ASN A 273 -0.14 -26.39 -45.87
CA ASN A 273 0.74 -26.75 -46.98
C ASN A 273 2.18 -26.20 -46.85
N MET A 274 2.42 -25.21 -45.99
CA MET A 274 3.76 -24.70 -45.67
C MET A 274 4.51 -25.56 -44.64
N CYS A 275 3.78 -26.46 -43.95
CA CYS A 275 4.34 -27.34 -42.94
C CYS A 275 4.86 -28.63 -43.59
N ASP A 276 5.97 -29.17 -43.09
CA ASP A 276 6.48 -30.47 -43.54
C ASP A 276 5.65 -31.62 -42.99
N GLN A 277 5.02 -31.40 -41.83
CA GLN A 277 4.27 -32.40 -41.09
C GLN A 277 3.05 -31.79 -40.41
N VAL A 278 1.96 -32.56 -40.37
CA VAL A 278 0.75 -32.29 -39.62
C VAL A 278 0.53 -33.42 -38.63
N LEU A 279 0.33 -33.07 -37.37
CA LEU A 279 -0.17 -33.94 -36.30
C LEU A 279 -1.62 -33.56 -36.02
N LEU A 280 -2.55 -34.44 -36.40
CA LEU A 280 -3.97 -34.29 -36.12
C LEU A 280 -4.33 -35.06 -34.84
N LEU A 281 -4.82 -34.33 -33.84
CA LEU A 281 -5.33 -34.89 -32.60
C LEU A 281 -6.86 -35.02 -32.64
N ALA A 282 -7.35 -36.17 -32.18
CA ALA A 282 -8.75 -36.45 -31.95
C ALA A 282 -9.16 -36.12 -30.50
N PRO A 283 -10.46 -35.90 -30.23
CA PRO A 283 -10.99 -35.85 -28.86
C PRO A 283 -10.51 -37.01 -27.99
N GLY A 284 -10.25 -36.73 -26.71
CA GLY A 284 -9.59 -37.68 -25.79
C GLY A 284 -8.06 -37.73 -25.94
N GLY A 285 -7.50 -36.82 -26.75
CA GLY A 285 -6.06 -36.64 -26.87
C GLY A 285 -5.37 -37.80 -27.57
N LYS A 286 -5.97 -38.30 -28.64
CA LYS A 286 -5.49 -39.46 -29.42
C LYS A 286 -4.93 -38.98 -30.76
N THR A 287 -3.89 -39.63 -31.28
CA THR A 287 -3.38 -39.32 -32.62
C THR A 287 -4.27 -39.92 -33.69
N ALA A 288 -4.79 -39.09 -34.59
CA ALA A 288 -5.54 -39.52 -35.78
C ALA A 288 -4.67 -39.53 -37.05
N TYR A 289 -3.68 -38.64 -37.13
CA TYR A 289 -2.74 -38.59 -38.25
C TYR A 289 -1.43 -37.93 -37.84
N ALA A 290 -0.31 -38.42 -38.38
CA ALA A 290 0.99 -37.78 -38.30
C ALA A 290 1.74 -38.03 -39.61
N GLY A 291 1.99 -36.98 -40.39
CA GLY A 291 2.65 -37.10 -41.70
C GLY A 291 2.59 -35.81 -42.50
N ALA A 292 3.09 -35.81 -43.74
CA ALA A 292 3.09 -34.60 -44.56
C ALA A 292 1.65 -34.20 -44.95
N PRO A 293 1.31 -32.90 -45.03
CA PRO A 293 -0.04 -32.47 -45.38
C PRO A 293 -0.53 -33.02 -46.74
N LYS A 294 0.38 -33.20 -47.70
CA LYS A 294 0.09 -33.75 -49.03
C LYS A 294 -0.37 -35.22 -49.01
N ASP A 295 0.00 -35.98 -47.98
CA ASP A 295 -0.30 -37.41 -47.87
C ASP A 295 -1.63 -37.67 -47.11
N ILE A 296 -2.30 -36.60 -46.64
CA ILE A 296 -3.53 -36.70 -45.85
C ILE A 296 -4.65 -37.43 -46.60
N GLY A 297 -4.77 -37.21 -47.92
CA GLY A 297 -5.81 -37.85 -48.74
C GLY A 297 -5.69 -39.37 -48.78
N ALA A 298 -4.47 -39.88 -48.87
CA ALA A 298 -4.20 -41.33 -48.82
C ALA A 298 -4.45 -41.91 -47.41
N ALA A 299 -4.31 -41.09 -46.38
CA ALA A 299 -4.54 -41.48 -44.98
C ALA A 299 -6.02 -41.49 -44.60
N MET A 300 -6.75 -40.43 -44.95
CA MET A 300 -8.10 -40.15 -44.48
C MET A 300 -9.19 -40.40 -45.54
N GLY A 301 -8.82 -40.68 -46.78
CA GLY A 301 -9.75 -40.90 -47.89
C GLY A 301 -10.32 -39.63 -48.54
N THR A 302 -10.02 -38.46 -47.98
CA THR A 302 -10.39 -37.14 -48.52
C THR A 302 -9.30 -36.12 -48.21
N THR A 303 -9.22 -35.06 -48.99
CA THR A 303 -8.35 -33.89 -48.73
C THR A 303 -9.12 -32.73 -48.10
N ASP A 304 -10.45 -32.85 -47.95
CA ASP A 304 -11.26 -31.82 -47.30
C ASP A 304 -11.10 -31.90 -45.78
N TRP A 305 -10.49 -30.86 -45.21
CA TRP A 305 -10.28 -30.77 -43.77
C TRP A 305 -11.59 -30.72 -42.97
N ALA A 306 -12.68 -30.17 -43.50
CA ALA A 306 -13.96 -30.12 -42.80
C ALA A 306 -14.50 -31.54 -42.55
N ASP A 307 -14.48 -32.38 -43.59
CA ASP A 307 -14.89 -33.79 -43.52
C ASP A 307 -13.98 -34.58 -42.58
N ILE A 308 -12.66 -34.38 -42.68
CA ILE A 308 -11.67 -35.04 -41.80
C ILE A 308 -11.96 -34.68 -40.34
N PHE A 309 -12.16 -33.40 -40.02
CA PHE A 309 -12.43 -32.98 -38.65
C PHE A 309 -13.78 -33.51 -38.13
N ALA A 310 -14.81 -33.54 -38.97
CA ALA A 310 -16.12 -34.11 -38.61
C ALA A 310 -16.01 -35.61 -38.30
N TRP A 311 -15.27 -36.36 -39.11
CA TRP A 311 -15.03 -37.78 -38.88
C TRP A 311 -14.20 -38.03 -37.61
N VAL A 312 -13.06 -37.35 -37.46
CA VAL A 312 -12.18 -37.50 -36.29
C VAL A 312 -12.90 -37.09 -34.99
N SER A 313 -13.80 -36.11 -35.04
CA SER A 313 -14.57 -35.68 -33.86
C SER A 313 -15.67 -36.68 -33.48
N SER A 314 -16.33 -37.29 -34.47
CA SER A 314 -17.44 -38.23 -34.24
C SER A 314 -16.95 -39.64 -33.89
N ARG A 315 -15.79 -40.05 -34.39
CA ARG A 315 -15.22 -41.39 -34.20
C ARG A 315 -13.73 -41.35 -33.85
N PRO A 316 -13.37 -40.78 -32.67
CA PRO A 316 -11.97 -40.59 -32.28
C PRO A 316 -11.21 -41.91 -32.11
N ASP A 317 -11.86 -42.95 -31.61
CA ASP A 317 -11.26 -44.29 -31.42
C ASP A 317 -10.94 -44.98 -32.75
N ASP A 318 -11.87 -44.93 -33.71
CA ASP A 318 -11.66 -45.50 -35.05
C ASP A 318 -10.50 -44.79 -35.75
N ALA A 319 -10.46 -43.45 -35.69
CA ALA A 319 -9.38 -42.66 -36.26
C ALA A 319 -8.01 -43.03 -35.67
N HIS A 320 -7.96 -43.23 -34.35
CA HIS A 320 -6.75 -43.67 -33.68
C HIS A 320 -6.34 -45.09 -34.07
N ALA A 321 -7.28 -46.03 -34.16
CA ALA A 321 -7.02 -47.40 -34.58
C ALA A 321 -6.46 -47.46 -36.02
N VAL A 322 -7.01 -46.66 -36.94
CA VAL A 322 -6.49 -46.54 -38.32
C VAL A 322 -5.05 -46.02 -38.31
N PHE A 323 -4.75 -45.01 -37.50
CA PHE A 323 -3.39 -44.48 -37.37
C PHE A 323 -2.41 -45.53 -36.83
N MET A 324 -2.79 -46.25 -35.77
CA MET A 324 -1.97 -47.32 -35.18
C MET A 324 -1.70 -48.46 -36.16
N ALA A 325 -2.73 -48.88 -36.92
CA ALA A 325 -2.59 -49.94 -37.93
C ALA A 325 -1.59 -49.56 -39.04
N ARG A 326 -1.54 -48.28 -39.41
CA ARG A 326 -0.60 -47.77 -40.43
C ARG A 326 0.81 -47.49 -39.88
N ASN A 327 0.96 -47.38 -38.56
CA ASN A 327 2.22 -47.03 -37.91
C ASN A 327 2.58 -48.07 -36.82
N PRO A 328 3.05 -49.27 -37.20
CA PRO A 328 3.37 -50.34 -36.24
C PRO A 328 4.43 -49.94 -35.20
N GLN A 329 5.33 -49.02 -35.56
CA GLN A 329 6.33 -48.49 -34.63
C GLN A 329 5.70 -47.68 -33.49
N ALA A 330 4.54 -47.07 -33.70
CA ALA A 330 3.79 -46.38 -32.65
C ALA A 330 3.07 -47.34 -31.68
N ALA A 331 3.00 -48.64 -32.01
CA ALA A 331 2.31 -49.66 -31.23
C ALA A 331 3.22 -50.47 -30.27
N GLN A 332 4.53 -50.18 -30.22
CA GLN A 332 5.45 -50.83 -29.27
C GLN A 332 5.09 -50.49 -27.81
N PRO A 333 5.32 -51.36 -26.80
CA PRO A 333 4.91 -51.10 -25.42
C PRO A 333 5.56 -49.83 -24.84
N ALA A 334 4.77 -49.01 -24.16
CA ALA A 334 5.25 -47.79 -23.53
C ALA A 334 6.33 -48.13 -22.50
N ARG A 335 7.53 -47.57 -22.66
CA ARG A 335 8.49 -47.53 -21.57
C ARG A 335 7.89 -46.66 -20.46
N ALA A 336 8.02 -47.10 -19.21
CA ALA A 336 7.68 -46.25 -18.07
C ALA A 336 8.45 -44.91 -18.19
N PRO A 337 7.81 -43.76 -17.93
CA PRO A 337 8.51 -42.49 -17.93
C PRO A 337 9.71 -42.57 -17.00
N ALA A 338 10.85 -42.02 -17.42
CA ALA A 338 11.95 -41.83 -16.50
C ALA A 338 11.46 -40.95 -15.32
N PRO A 339 11.91 -41.20 -14.08
CA PRO A 339 11.58 -40.31 -12.99
C PRO A 339 12.00 -38.89 -13.36
N ALA A 340 11.11 -37.92 -13.14
CA ALA A 340 11.39 -36.52 -13.42
C ALA A 340 12.70 -36.14 -12.71
N GLY A 341 13.63 -35.59 -13.47
CA GLY A 341 14.91 -35.19 -12.93
C GLY A 341 14.74 -34.05 -11.95
N PRO A 342 15.76 -33.75 -11.15
CA PRO A 342 15.75 -32.52 -10.37
C PRO A 342 15.51 -31.34 -11.32
N VAL A 343 14.60 -30.43 -10.95
CA VAL A 343 14.22 -29.22 -11.73
C VAL A 343 15.43 -28.32 -12.06
N GLY A 344 16.62 -28.65 -11.54
CA GLY A 344 17.85 -27.88 -11.64
C GLY A 344 17.76 -26.67 -10.73
N GLN A 345 18.88 -26.27 -10.13
CA GLN A 345 18.92 -24.93 -9.57
C GLN A 345 18.99 -23.95 -10.75
N PRO A 346 18.11 -22.93 -10.82
CA PRO A 346 18.21 -21.94 -11.86
C PRO A 346 19.59 -21.27 -11.82
N ALA A 347 20.05 -20.86 -12.99
CA ALA A 347 21.26 -20.08 -13.19
C ALA A 347 21.42 -19.01 -12.09
N ARG A 348 22.46 -19.14 -11.24
CA ARG A 348 22.69 -18.21 -10.13
C ARG A 348 23.26 -16.91 -10.69
N THR A 349 22.38 -16.00 -11.09
CA THR A 349 22.78 -14.61 -11.34
C THR A 349 22.67 -13.81 -10.05
N SER A 350 23.52 -12.79 -9.90
CA SER A 350 23.50 -11.93 -8.72
C SER A 350 22.13 -11.24 -8.60
N THR A 351 21.47 -11.46 -7.45
CA THR A 351 20.17 -10.87 -7.12
C THR A 351 20.20 -9.34 -7.17
N SER A 352 21.34 -8.71 -6.86
CA SER A 352 21.49 -7.25 -6.93
C SER A 352 21.52 -6.73 -8.37
N ARG A 353 22.14 -7.47 -9.30
CA ARG A 353 22.13 -7.11 -10.74
C ARG A 353 20.74 -7.28 -11.35
N GLN A 354 20.03 -8.34 -10.98
CA GLN A 354 18.63 -8.52 -11.37
C GLN A 354 17.78 -7.36 -10.85
N MET A 355 17.90 -7.05 -9.55
CA MET A 355 17.16 -5.95 -8.91
C MET A 355 17.41 -4.60 -9.61
N LEU A 356 18.67 -4.25 -9.89
CA LEU A 356 19.00 -3.00 -10.58
C LEU A 356 18.45 -2.95 -12.02
N THR A 357 18.40 -4.09 -12.72
CA THR A 357 17.85 -4.17 -14.07
C THR A 357 16.34 -4.02 -14.06
N LEU A 358 15.67 -4.68 -13.11
CA LEU A 358 14.22 -4.57 -12.91
C LEU A 358 13.81 -3.18 -12.45
N ALA A 359 14.59 -2.54 -11.56
CA ALA A 359 14.33 -1.17 -11.12
C ALA A 359 14.42 -0.17 -12.29
N ARG A 360 15.46 -0.29 -13.12
CA ARG A 360 15.58 0.52 -14.35
C ARG A 360 14.44 0.27 -15.33
N ARG A 361 14.01 -1.00 -15.48
CA ARG A 361 12.84 -1.35 -16.28
C ARG A 361 11.57 -0.70 -15.73
N GLN A 362 11.33 -0.80 -14.42
CA GLN A 362 10.16 -0.22 -13.76
C GLN A 362 10.07 1.29 -13.95
N ILE A 363 11.17 2.01 -13.73
CA ILE A 363 11.21 3.46 -13.95
C ILE A 363 10.88 3.80 -15.41
N ARG A 364 11.42 3.04 -16.38
CA ARG A 364 11.09 3.25 -17.79
C ARG A 364 9.64 2.92 -18.13
N LEU A 365 9.05 1.91 -17.51
CA LEU A 365 7.64 1.58 -17.71
C LEU A 365 6.73 2.73 -17.25
N VAL A 366 7.01 3.30 -16.07
CA VAL A 366 6.30 4.47 -15.55
C VAL A 366 6.43 5.63 -16.54
N LEU A 367 7.67 6.03 -16.88
CA LEU A 367 7.94 7.16 -17.78
C LEU A 367 7.43 6.98 -19.22
N ALA A 368 7.27 5.74 -19.68
CA ALA A 368 6.75 5.46 -21.01
C ALA A 368 5.24 5.72 -21.13
N ASP A 369 4.50 5.65 -20.03
CA ASP A 369 3.09 6.02 -19.99
C ASP A 369 2.96 7.51 -19.65
N ARG A 370 2.78 8.34 -20.68
CA ARG A 370 2.69 9.80 -20.53
C ARG A 370 1.48 10.23 -19.70
N GLY A 371 0.34 9.56 -19.88
CA GLY A 371 -0.88 9.89 -19.16
C GLY A 371 -0.75 9.55 -17.68
N TYR A 372 -0.25 8.35 -17.39
CA TYR A 372 0.01 7.93 -16.02
C TYR A 372 1.12 8.75 -15.34
N THR A 373 2.22 9.05 -16.06
CA THR A 373 3.30 9.91 -15.54
C THR A 373 2.79 11.30 -15.21
N LEU A 374 2.03 11.93 -16.11
CA LEU A 374 1.45 13.26 -15.87
C LEU A 374 0.53 13.24 -14.64
N PHE A 375 -0.32 12.22 -14.54
CA PHE A 375 -1.18 12.03 -13.37
C PHE A 375 -0.36 11.91 -12.07
N LEU A 376 0.68 11.06 -12.04
CA LEU A 376 1.53 10.88 -10.86
C LEU A 376 2.31 12.15 -10.47
N VAL A 377 2.71 12.96 -11.46
CA VAL A 377 3.39 14.24 -11.20
C VAL A 377 2.41 15.26 -10.64
N LEU A 378 1.20 15.37 -11.19
CA LEU A 378 0.19 16.34 -10.74
C LEU A 378 -0.46 15.96 -9.40
N LEU A 379 -0.60 14.67 -9.11
CA LEU A 379 -1.26 14.14 -7.92
C LEU A 379 -0.82 14.81 -6.60
N PRO A 380 0.49 14.89 -6.25
CA PRO A 380 0.91 15.56 -5.01
C PRO A 380 0.59 17.05 -4.98
N PHE A 381 0.60 17.75 -6.12
CA PHE A 381 0.22 19.17 -6.17
C PHE A 381 -1.27 19.37 -5.95
N ILE A 382 -2.12 18.48 -6.51
CA ILE A 382 -3.56 18.52 -6.30
C ILE A 382 -3.88 18.29 -4.82
N LEU A 383 -3.26 17.27 -4.21
CA LEU A 383 -3.48 16.95 -2.80
C LEU A 383 -2.92 18.02 -1.87
N GLY A 384 -1.75 18.59 -2.17
CA GLY A 384 -1.19 19.73 -1.44
C GLY A 384 -2.06 20.99 -1.57
N ALA A 385 -2.56 21.30 -2.76
CA ALA A 385 -3.45 22.44 -2.98
C ALA A 385 -4.78 22.30 -2.24
N LEU A 386 -5.33 21.08 -2.13
CA LEU A 386 -6.53 20.83 -1.34
C LEU A 386 -6.32 21.18 0.14
N ALA A 387 -5.10 21.02 0.67
CA ALA A 387 -4.78 21.42 2.04
C ALA A 387 -4.76 22.94 2.23
N LEU A 388 -4.50 23.71 1.17
CA LEU A 388 -4.55 25.17 1.22
C LEU A 388 -5.98 25.72 1.30
N VAL A 389 -6.99 24.90 0.97
CA VAL A 389 -8.42 25.28 1.04
C VAL A 389 -8.96 25.23 2.47
N VAL A 390 -8.28 24.53 3.38
CA VAL A 390 -8.66 24.49 4.80
C VAL A 390 -8.67 25.93 5.35
N PRO A 391 -9.73 26.40 6.03
CA PRO A 391 -9.77 27.76 6.58
C PRO A 391 -8.80 27.92 7.76
N GLY A 392 -8.22 29.11 7.93
CA GLY A 392 -7.31 29.47 9.03
C GLY A 392 -5.93 29.95 8.57
N ASP A 393 -5.15 30.50 9.51
CA ASP A 393 -3.81 31.07 9.29
C ASP A 393 -2.75 30.51 10.26
N VAL A 394 -3.11 29.59 11.16
CA VAL A 394 -2.20 29.01 12.16
C VAL A 394 -1.47 27.77 11.64
N GLY A 395 -2.03 27.12 10.62
CA GLY A 395 -1.47 25.94 9.99
C GLY A 395 -1.34 24.75 10.94
N LEU A 396 -0.12 24.26 11.12
CA LEU A 396 0.20 23.17 12.07
C LEU A 396 0.70 23.69 13.44
N GLY A 397 0.49 24.98 13.72
CA GLY A 397 0.76 25.62 15.01
C GLY A 397 -0.48 25.71 15.90
N GLU A 398 -0.31 26.18 17.15
CA GLU A 398 -1.37 26.24 18.18
C GLU A 398 -2.59 27.07 17.72
N ALA A 399 -3.75 26.41 17.63
CA ALA A 399 -5.01 27.08 17.31
C ALA A 399 -5.68 27.62 18.59
N SER A 400 -6.31 28.79 18.48
CA SER A 400 -7.09 29.37 19.59
C SER A 400 -8.55 28.92 19.52
N THR A 401 -9.17 28.67 20.68
CA THR A 401 -10.61 28.33 20.78
C THR A 401 -11.53 29.43 20.26
N ASN A 402 -11.07 30.69 20.38
CA ASN A 402 -11.82 31.89 20.00
C ASN A 402 -11.41 32.41 18.60
N GLY A 403 -10.52 31.70 17.90
CA GLY A 403 -10.07 32.05 16.55
C GLY A 403 -11.04 31.57 15.46
N GLY A 404 -10.90 32.11 14.24
CA GLY A 404 -11.78 31.78 13.12
C GLY A 404 -11.70 30.33 12.60
N ALA A 405 -10.71 29.54 13.02
CA ALA A 405 -10.51 28.16 12.55
C ALA A 405 -9.84 27.24 13.59
N PRO A 406 -10.52 26.89 14.70
CA PRO A 406 -9.93 26.11 15.80
C PRO A 406 -9.59 24.64 15.44
N ASN A 407 -10.13 24.14 14.32
CA ASN A 407 -9.91 22.76 13.83
C ASN A 407 -8.84 22.67 12.73
N GLU A 408 -8.19 23.78 12.35
CA GLU A 408 -7.26 23.83 11.23
C GLU A 408 -6.13 22.77 11.32
N PRO A 409 -5.39 22.65 12.45
CA PRO A 409 -4.27 21.70 12.53
C PRO A 409 -4.72 20.24 12.39
N THR A 410 -5.86 19.89 13.00
CA THR A 410 -6.46 18.55 12.90
C THR A 410 -6.87 18.23 11.47
N GLN A 411 -7.53 19.17 10.77
CA GLN A 411 -7.97 18.98 9.38
C GLN A 411 -6.78 18.83 8.42
N LEU A 412 -5.75 19.67 8.58
CA LEU A 412 -4.53 19.59 7.78
C LEU A 412 -3.80 18.26 7.98
N LEU A 413 -3.69 17.78 9.22
CA LEU A 413 -3.03 16.51 9.52
C LEU A 413 -3.80 15.31 8.97
N ILE A 414 -5.12 15.30 9.11
CA ILE A 414 -5.99 14.25 8.54
C ILE A 414 -5.82 14.20 7.03
N LEU A 415 -5.89 15.35 6.37
CA LEU A 415 -5.75 15.44 4.92
C LEU A 415 -4.37 15.02 4.43
N ALA A 416 -3.30 15.43 5.12
CA ALA A 416 -1.93 15.03 4.79
C ALA A 416 -1.73 13.51 4.93
N ASN A 417 -2.26 12.90 5.98
CA ASN A 417 -2.20 11.45 6.19
C ASN A 417 -3.00 10.68 5.11
N ILE A 418 -4.21 11.13 4.78
CA ILE A 418 -5.02 10.53 3.70
C ILE A 418 -4.30 10.67 2.35
N ALA A 419 -3.71 11.84 2.08
CA ALA A 419 -2.93 12.08 0.88
C ALA A 419 -1.76 11.10 0.77
N ALA A 420 -1.00 10.89 1.86
CA ALA A 420 0.09 9.92 1.91
C ALA A 420 -0.38 8.49 1.60
N VAL A 421 -1.49 8.04 2.22
CA VAL A 421 -2.06 6.72 1.98
C VAL A 421 -2.56 6.55 0.54
N PHE A 422 -3.25 7.57 0.01
CA PHE A 422 -3.79 7.55 -1.35
C PHE A 422 -2.66 7.51 -2.39
N MET A 423 -1.67 8.40 -2.28
CA MET A 423 -0.50 8.42 -3.17
C MET A 423 0.24 7.09 -3.16
N GLY A 424 0.54 6.57 -1.96
CA GLY A 424 1.21 5.29 -1.79
C GLY A 424 0.46 4.14 -2.47
N THR A 425 -0.83 3.99 -2.16
CA THR A 425 -1.65 2.90 -2.71
C THR A 425 -1.82 3.03 -4.23
N ALA A 426 -2.06 4.25 -4.74
CA ALA A 426 -2.27 4.49 -6.17
C ALA A 426 -1.05 4.14 -7.05
N LEU A 427 0.17 4.23 -6.51
CA LEU A 427 1.41 3.88 -7.23
C LEU A 427 1.49 2.39 -7.60
N THR A 428 0.96 1.50 -6.76
CA THR A 428 1.27 0.05 -6.84
C THR A 428 0.06 -0.83 -7.06
N ILE A 429 -1.16 -0.33 -6.85
CA ILE A 429 -2.35 -1.19 -6.81
C ILE A 429 -2.61 -1.95 -8.12
N ARG A 430 -2.24 -1.40 -9.28
CA ARG A 430 -2.43 -2.05 -10.61
C ARG A 430 -1.20 -2.79 -11.13
N ASP A 431 -0.08 -2.72 -10.43
CA ASP A 431 1.21 -3.10 -10.98
C ASP A 431 1.41 -4.62 -11.09
N LEU A 432 1.21 -5.39 -10.01
CA LEU A 432 1.43 -6.84 -10.03
C LEU A 432 0.39 -7.61 -10.85
N VAL A 433 -0.88 -7.18 -10.84
CA VAL A 433 -1.93 -7.86 -11.62
C VAL A 433 -1.65 -7.77 -13.12
N GLY A 434 -1.16 -6.60 -13.59
CA GLY A 434 -0.91 -6.34 -15.01
C GLY A 434 0.32 -7.07 -15.53
N GLU A 435 1.31 -7.31 -14.66
CA GLU A 435 2.58 -7.95 -15.04
C GLU A 435 2.63 -9.45 -14.73
N ARG A 436 1.61 -10.02 -14.09
CA ARG A 436 1.61 -11.40 -13.58
C ARG A 436 2.03 -12.45 -14.62
N VAL A 437 1.52 -12.34 -15.84
CA VAL A 437 1.82 -13.28 -16.92
C VAL A 437 3.29 -13.18 -17.36
N ILE A 438 3.80 -11.96 -17.48
CA ILE A 438 5.20 -11.68 -17.83
C ILE A 438 6.13 -12.19 -16.70
N PHE A 439 5.83 -11.83 -15.46
CA PHE A 439 6.63 -12.24 -14.30
C PHE A 439 6.75 -13.76 -14.17
N ARG A 440 5.65 -14.51 -14.29
CA ARG A 440 5.68 -15.98 -14.20
C ARG A 440 6.57 -16.61 -15.28
N ARG A 441 6.58 -16.04 -16.48
CA ARG A 441 7.42 -16.50 -17.59
C ARG A 441 8.90 -16.16 -17.36
N GLU A 442 9.20 -14.97 -16.85
CA GLU A 442 10.58 -14.63 -16.50
C GLU A 442 11.08 -15.49 -15.32
N GLN A 443 10.20 -15.83 -14.38
CA GLN A 443 10.50 -16.69 -13.23
C GLN A 443 10.85 -18.13 -13.64
N SER A 444 10.17 -18.70 -14.65
CA SER A 444 10.50 -20.05 -15.16
C SER A 444 11.89 -20.14 -15.78
N VAL A 445 12.44 -19.00 -16.23
CA VAL A 445 13.79 -18.92 -16.82
C VAL A 445 14.86 -18.61 -15.77
N GLY A 446 14.50 -18.19 -14.55
CA GLY A 446 15.43 -18.00 -13.42
C GLY A 446 15.38 -16.62 -12.75
N LEU A 447 14.36 -15.80 -13.01
CA LEU A 447 14.16 -14.54 -12.30
C LEU A 447 13.84 -14.79 -10.82
N SER A 448 14.56 -14.13 -9.91
CA SER A 448 14.29 -14.21 -8.48
C SER A 448 13.06 -13.39 -8.11
N ALA A 449 12.06 -14.04 -7.48
CA ALA A 449 10.90 -13.36 -6.90
C ALA A 449 11.30 -12.28 -5.88
N GLY A 450 12.42 -12.48 -5.17
CA GLY A 450 12.93 -11.53 -4.18
C GLY A 450 13.54 -10.29 -4.83
N ALA A 451 14.35 -10.47 -5.88
CA ALA A 451 14.92 -9.35 -6.64
C ALA A 451 13.84 -8.52 -7.32
N TYR A 452 12.80 -9.16 -7.84
CA TYR A 452 11.62 -8.51 -8.43
C TYR A 452 10.85 -7.67 -7.41
N LEU A 453 10.50 -8.25 -6.26
CA LEU A 453 9.77 -7.51 -5.22
C LEU A 453 10.62 -6.37 -4.64
N ALA A 454 11.90 -6.61 -4.36
CA ALA A 454 12.80 -5.59 -3.84
C ALA A 454 12.97 -4.42 -4.82
N ALA A 455 13.10 -4.70 -6.13
CA ALA A 455 13.17 -3.66 -7.15
C ALA A 455 11.92 -2.77 -7.16
N LYS A 456 10.73 -3.38 -7.07
CA LYS A 456 9.46 -2.64 -7.01
C LYS A 456 9.36 -1.82 -5.73
N ILE A 457 9.64 -2.41 -4.57
CA ILE A 457 9.59 -1.68 -3.29
C ILE A 457 10.53 -0.47 -3.32
N VAL A 458 11.78 -0.61 -3.78
CA VAL A 458 12.74 0.51 -3.83
C VAL A 458 12.27 1.61 -4.78
N VAL A 459 11.81 1.25 -5.99
CA VAL A 459 11.34 2.24 -6.96
C VAL A 459 10.11 2.98 -6.44
N TYR A 460 9.11 2.25 -5.95
CA TYR A 460 7.88 2.86 -5.45
C TYR A 460 8.05 3.61 -4.14
N ALA A 461 8.96 3.16 -3.26
CA ALA A 461 9.31 3.91 -2.07
C ALA A 461 9.96 5.26 -2.42
N SER A 462 10.82 5.29 -3.45
CA SER A 462 11.43 6.53 -3.94
C SER A 462 10.37 7.51 -4.50
N PHE A 463 9.41 7.01 -5.29
CA PHE A 463 8.30 7.83 -5.78
C PHE A 463 7.40 8.34 -4.65
N ALA A 464 7.03 7.47 -3.70
CA ALA A 464 6.19 7.83 -2.55
C ALA A 464 6.88 8.89 -1.66
N ALA A 465 8.18 8.73 -1.38
CA ALA A 465 8.95 9.69 -0.61
C ALA A 465 9.06 11.05 -1.31
N LEU A 466 9.24 11.08 -2.64
CA LEU A 466 9.28 12.31 -3.42
C LEU A 466 7.92 13.03 -3.47
N GLN A 467 6.84 12.29 -3.73
CA GLN A 467 5.49 12.85 -3.75
C GLN A 467 5.08 13.41 -2.38
N THR A 468 5.41 12.70 -1.31
CA THR A 468 5.17 13.17 0.07
C THR A 468 5.96 14.44 0.34
N ALA A 469 7.23 14.54 -0.10
CA ALA A 469 8.04 15.74 0.10
C ALA A 469 7.39 16.98 -0.53
N VAL A 470 6.78 16.82 -1.71
CA VAL A 470 6.03 17.89 -2.39
C VAL A 470 4.80 18.30 -1.57
N VAL A 471 3.99 17.35 -1.10
CA VAL A 471 2.81 17.65 -0.27
C VAL A 471 3.22 18.35 1.03
N THR A 472 4.20 17.82 1.75
CA THR A 472 4.69 18.42 3.01
C THR A 472 5.22 19.82 2.76
N ALA A 473 5.98 20.06 1.68
CA ALA A 473 6.46 21.38 1.33
C ALA A 473 5.31 22.37 1.05
N ILE A 474 4.30 21.97 0.28
CA ILE A 474 3.13 22.83 -0.01
C ILE A 474 2.38 23.20 1.27
N VAL A 475 2.15 22.23 2.16
CA VAL A 475 1.46 22.47 3.44
C VAL A 475 2.29 23.40 4.33
N VAL A 476 3.58 23.13 4.51
CA VAL A 476 4.45 23.92 5.39
C VAL A 476 4.63 25.35 4.88
N TYR A 477 4.85 25.55 3.58
CA TYR A 477 5.01 26.88 3.01
C TYR A 477 3.70 27.64 2.85
N GLY A 478 2.60 26.95 2.57
CA GLY A 478 1.31 27.59 2.30
C GLY A 478 0.47 27.86 3.55
N LYS A 479 0.62 27.05 4.61
CA LYS A 479 -0.16 27.17 5.86
C LYS A 479 0.67 27.40 7.10
N GLY A 480 1.95 27.05 7.09
CA GLY A 480 2.82 27.10 8.27
C GLY A 480 3.14 25.70 8.79
N GLY A 481 4.41 25.50 9.16
CA GLY A 481 4.90 24.24 9.70
C GLY A 481 4.62 24.07 11.19
N PRO A 482 4.98 22.90 11.75
CA PRO A 482 4.81 22.66 13.18
C PRO A 482 5.68 23.63 13.99
N THR A 483 5.08 24.27 14.98
CA THR A 483 5.76 25.26 15.85
C THR A 483 6.36 24.63 17.11
N GLN A 484 5.87 23.45 17.50
CA GLN A 484 6.42 22.69 18.62
C GLN A 484 7.78 22.08 18.25
N GLY A 485 8.61 21.80 19.26
CA GLY A 485 9.90 21.15 19.07
C GLY A 485 9.79 19.78 18.40
N ALA A 486 10.87 19.28 17.83
CA ALA A 486 10.91 17.91 17.31
C ALA A 486 10.98 16.89 18.45
N VAL A 487 10.37 15.72 18.30
CA VAL A 487 10.37 14.67 19.33
C VAL A 487 11.65 13.82 19.26
N ALA A 488 12.18 13.57 18.06
CA ALA A 488 13.27 12.62 17.83
C ALA A 488 14.35 13.13 16.87
N LEU A 489 13.97 13.72 15.73
CA LEU A 489 14.90 14.04 14.63
C LEU A 489 15.49 15.45 14.69
N GLY A 490 15.17 16.23 15.72
CA GLY A 490 15.69 17.59 15.95
C GLY A 490 15.05 18.68 15.08
N ASN A 491 14.41 18.33 13.96
CA ASN A 491 13.62 19.26 13.14
C ASN A 491 12.18 18.72 12.94
N PRO A 492 11.14 19.46 13.38
CA PRO A 492 9.76 18.96 13.37
C PRO A 492 9.18 18.82 11.96
N VAL A 493 9.66 19.62 10.98
CA VAL A 493 9.25 19.49 9.57
C VAL A 493 9.82 18.20 8.96
N VAL A 494 11.08 17.88 9.26
CA VAL A 494 11.72 16.64 8.79
C VAL A 494 11.06 15.42 9.44
N GLU A 495 10.68 15.54 10.70
CA GLU A 495 9.99 14.48 11.43
C GLU A 495 8.58 14.22 10.90
N LEU A 496 7.82 15.27 10.61
CA LEU A 496 6.51 15.16 9.98
C LEU A 496 6.63 14.56 8.57
N TYR A 497 7.61 15.01 7.79
CA TYR A 497 7.92 14.42 6.49
C TYR A 497 8.23 12.92 6.61
N ALA A 498 9.07 12.52 7.57
CA ALA A 498 9.45 11.13 7.76
C ALA A 498 8.24 10.25 8.11
N ALA A 499 7.34 10.72 8.99
CA ALA A 499 6.12 10.03 9.35
C ALA A 499 5.18 9.83 8.14
N LEU A 500 4.91 10.90 7.40
CA LEU A 500 4.07 10.85 6.21
C LEU A 500 4.70 10.02 5.09
N ALA A 501 6.02 10.11 4.89
CA ALA A 501 6.72 9.39 3.85
C ALA A 501 6.74 7.89 4.13
N LEU A 502 6.99 7.48 5.37
CA LEU A 502 6.91 6.08 5.77
C LEU A 502 5.48 5.54 5.60
N THR A 503 4.47 6.35 5.92
CA THR A 503 3.05 6.00 5.71
C THR A 503 2.75 5.76 4.23
N ALA A 504 3.20 6.65 3.34
CA ALA A 504 3.03 6.48 1.90
C ALA A 504 3.77 5.24 1.38
N ILE A 505 4.99 4.98 1.85
CA ILE A 505 5.79 3.81 1.47
C ILE A 505 5.09 2.51 1.90
N VAL A 506 4.62 2.43 3.15
CA VAL A 506 3.94 1.23 3.65
C VAL A 506 2.61 1.03 2.93
N SER A 507 1.84 2.09 2.67
CA SER A 507 0.64 2.02 1.85
C SER A 507 0.92 1.54 0.42
N ALA A 508 2.06 1.91 -0.17
CA ALA A 508 2.49 1.35 -1.45
C ALA A 508 2.77 -0.16 -1.38
N VAL A 509 3.32 -0.67 -0.28
CA VAL A 509 3.48 -2.11 -0.05
C VAL A 509 2.14 -2.82 0.13
N PHE A 510 1.16 -2.19 0.80
CA PHE A 510 -0.23 -2.69 0.85
C PHE A 510 -0.88 -2.72 -0.53
N GLY A 511 -0.65 -1.71 -1.37
CA GLY A 511 -1.14 -1.72 -2.75
C GLY A 511 -0.58 -2.91 -3.55
N LEU A 512 0.68 -3.30 -3.35
CA LEU A 512 1.24 -4.53 -3.93
C LEU A 512 0.53 -5.78 -3.40
N LEU A 513 0.18 -5.83 -2.11
CA LEU A 513 -0.60 -6.95 -1.56
C LEU A 513 -1.96 -7.08 -2.24
N TRP A 514 -2.73 -6.00 -2.34
CA TRP A 514 -4.01 -6.00 -3.03
C TRP A 514 -3.87 -6.38 -4.51
N SER A 515 -2.86 -5.85 -5.19
CA SER A 515 -2.55 -6.20 -6.57
C SER A 515 -2.24 -7.69 -6.75
N SER A 516 -1.54 -8.31 -5.78
CA SER A 516 -1.22 -9.74 -5.81
C SER A 516 -2.43 -10.65 -5.57
N LEU A 517 -3.45 -10.15 -4.86
CA LEU A 517 -4.68 -10.88 -4.53
C LEU A 517 -5.73 -10.78 -5.66
N ALA A 518 -5.72 -9.67 -6.41
CA ALA A 518 -6.65 -9.41 -7.49
C ALA A 518 -6.52 -10.43 -8.63
N ARG A 519 -7.66 -10.82 -9.20
CA ARG A 519 -7.71 -11.70 -10.39
C ARG A 519 -7.72 -10.92 -11.70
N SER A 520 -8.23 -9.69 -11.67
CA SER A 520 -8.35 -8.78 -12.83
C SER A 520 -8.09 -7.34 -12.40
N SER A 521 -7.59 -6.53 -13.34
CA SER A 521 -7.38 -5.09 -13.16
C SER A 521 -8.69 -4.32 -12.90
N GLU A 522 -9.84 -4.86 -13.33
CA GLU A 522 -11.16 -4.24 -13.13
C GLU A 522 -11.61 -4.30 -11.66
N GLN A 523 -11.28 -5.39 -10.95
CA GLN A 523 -11.63 -5.59 -9.54
C GLN A 523 -10.88 -4.63 -8.60
N ILE A 524 -9.80 -4.01 -9.07
CA ILE A 524 -8.88 -3.24 -8.24
C ILE A 524 -9.41 -1.84 -7.95
N LEU A 525 -10.16 -1.24 -8.87
CA LEU A 525 -10.64 0.13 -8.71
C LEU A 525 -11.62 0.28 -7.53
N PRO A 526 -12.61 -0.61 -7.33
CA PRO A 526 -13.46 -0.58 -6.13
C PRO A 526 -12.67 -0.83 -4.84
N VAL A 527 -11.67 -1.72 -4.87
CA VAL A 527 -10.81 -2.02 -3.70
C VAL A 527 -10.03 -0.79 -3.27
N LEU A 528 -9.53 0.03 -4.22
CA LEU A 528 -8.86 1.30 -3.90
C LEU A 528 -9.78 2.23 -3.09
N VAL A 529 -11.03 2.38 -3.51
CA VAL A 529 -12.02 3.23 -2.82
C VAL A 529 -12.26 2.72 -1.40
N VAL A 530 -12.46 1.40 -1.23
CA VAL A 530 -12.65 0.79 0.10
C VAL A 530 -11.44 1.01 1.00
N VAL A 531 -10.22 0.83 0.48
CA VAL A 531 -8.98 1.08 1.24
C VAL A 531 -8.89 2.53 1.71
N ILE A 532 -9.22 3.49 0.85
CA ILE A 532 -9.24 4.91 1.22
C ILE A 532 -10.31 5.18 2.28
N MET A 533 -11.53 4.67 2.09
CA MET A 533 -12.62 4.85 3.07
C MET A 533 -12.26 4.27 4.45
N LEU A 534 -11.70 3.06 4.49
CA LEU A 534 -11.21 2.45 5.72
C LEU A 534 -10.09 3.30 6.34
N SER A 535 -9.20 3.84 5.53
CA SER A 535 -8.09 4.67 6.03
C SER A 535 -8.58 5.98 6.67
N ILE A 536 -9.63 6.59 6.12
CA ILE A 536 -10.27 7.77 6.72
C ILE A 536 -10.86 7.42 8.09
N VAL A 537 -11.69 6.38 8.14
CA VAL A 537 -12.45 5.97 9.34
C VAL A 537 -11.52 5.49 10.46
N PHE A 538 -10.52 4.66 10.12
CA PHE A 538 -9.67 3.99 11.12
C PHE A 538 -8.36 4.73 11.43
N SER A 539 -8.13 5.92 10.86
CA SER A 539 -6.96 6.74 11.22
C SER A 539 -7.00 7.26 12.67
N GLY A 540 -8.19 7.41 13.24
CA GLY A 540 -8.41 7.99 14.57
C GLY A 540 -8.65 9.50 14.58
N GLY A 541 -8.37 10.20 13.47
CA GLY A 541 -8.48 11.67 13.41
C GLY A 541 -9.91 12.19 13.26
N LEU A 542 -10.72 11.59 12.39
CA LEU A 542 -12.11 12.04 12.15
C LEU A 542 -13.11 11.39 13.11
N ILE A 543 -12.91 10.10 13.38
CA ILE A 543 -13.77 9.30 14.25
C ILE A 543 -12.89 8.73 15.35
N PRO A 544 -13.19 8.96 16.64
CA PRO A 544 -12.44 8.37 17.73
C PRO A 544 -12.58 6.85 17.71
N VAL A 545 -11.44 6.18 17.53
CA VAL A 545 -11.34 4.71 17.53
C VAL A 545 -10.86 4.20 18.90
N THR A 546 -10.24 5.06 19.71
CA THR A 546 -9.73 4.74 21.05
C THR A 546 -10.83 4.40 22.04
N ALA A 547 -10.52 3.53 23.00
CA ALA A 547 -11.43 3.06 24.05
C ALA A 547 -12.67 2.28 23.54
N ARG A 548 -12.66 1.86 22.26
CA ARG A 548 -13.72 1.04 21.64
C ARG A 548 -13.18 -0.35 21.32
N ILE A 549 -13.48 -1.31 22.19
CA ILE A 549 -13.07 -2.71 22.03
C ILE A 549 -13.57 -3.26 20.67
N GLY A 550 -12.68 -3.90 19.92
CA GLY A 550 -12.90 -4.39 18.57
C GLY A 550 -12.49 -3.38 17.48
N LEU A 551 -12.99 -2.13 17.58
CA LEU A 551 -12.71 -1.09 16.60
C LEU A 551 -11.26 -0.62 16.68
N GLU A 552 -10.73 -0.46 17.90
CA GLU A 552 -9.33 -0.07 18.15
C GLU A 552 -8.36 -1.11 17.57
N GLN A 553 -8.60 -2.39 17.85
CA GLN A 553 -7.78 -3.51 17.37
C GLN A 553 -7.80 -3.61 15.85
N ALA A 554 -8.94 -3.36 15.21
CA ALA A 554 -9.05 -3.36 13.75
C ALA A 554 -8.20 -2.25 13.11
N SER A 555 -8.10 -1.08 13.76
CA SER A 555 -7.31 0.05 13.26
C SER A 555 -5.81 -0.25 13.18
N TRP A 556 -5.27 -1.12 14.04
CA TRP A 556 -3.82 -1.41 14.11
C TRP A 556 -3.26 -2.11 12.88
N PHE A 557 -4.12 -2.73 12.06
CA PHE A 557 -3.72 -3.37 10.81
C PHE A 557 -3.63 -2.40 9.62
N LEU A 558 -4.04 -1.14 9.82
CA LEU A 558 -4.05 -0.12 8.78
C LEU A 558 -2.88 0.85 8.96
N PRO A 559 -2.08 1.12 7.92
CA PRO A 559 -0.95 2.05 8.02
C PRO A 559 -1.40 3.48 8.36
N ALA A 560 -2.62 3.85 7.95
CA ALA A 560 -3.21 5.16 8.22
C ALA A 560 -3.30 5.50 9.72
N ARG A 561 -3.47 4.50 10.60
CA ARG A 561 -3.57 4.68 12.06
C ARG A 561 -2.23 5.11 12.66
N TRP A 562 -1.19 4.37 12.31
CA TRP A 562 0.18 4.58 12.80
C TRP A 562 0.81 5.82 12.18
N GLY A 563 0.53 6.07 10.89
CA GLY A 563 0.94 7.29 10.20
C GLY A 563 0.35 8.56 10.79
N PHE A 564 -0.95 8.52 11.12
CA PHE A 564 -1.62 9.62 11.79
C PHE A 564 -1.05 9.84 13.20
N ALA A 565 -0.88 8.78 13.98
CA ALA A 565 -0.33 8.86 15.34
C ALA A 565 1.09 9.45 15.38
N ALA A 566 2.01 8.97 14.52
CA ALA A 566 3.36 9.51 14.43
C ALA A 566 3.37 11.00 14.03
N SER A 567 2.50 11.38 13.10
CA SER A 567 2.37 12.78 12.65
C SER A 567 1.73 13.66 13.74
N ALA A 568 0.76 13.14 14.50
CA ALA A 568 0.09 13.82 15.60
C ALA A 568 1.04 14.03 16.79
N SER A 569 1.86 13.03 17.12
CA SER A 569 2.92 13.13 18.12
C SER A 569 3.95 14.19 17.71
N THR A 570 4.32 14.26 16.42
CA THR A 570 5.27 15.27 15.92
C THR A 570 4.81 16.71 16.15
N ILE A 571 3.54 17.01 15.86
CA ILE A 571 3.01 18.39 15.97
C ILE A 571 2.45 18.73 17.35
N ASP A 572 2.43 17.77 18.28
CA ASP A 572 1.71 17.84 19.57
C ASP A 572 0.23 18.20 19.38
N LEU A 573 -0.49 17.36 18.62
CA LEU A 573 -1.88 17.61 18.22
C LEU A 573 -2.79 17.89 19.43
N LEU A 574 -2.54 17.24 20.56
CA LEU A 574 -3.33 17.39 21.79
C LEU A 574 -3.21 18.77 22.43
N LYS A 575 -2.10 19.47 22.17
CA LYS A 575 -1.88 20.86 22.60
C LYS A 575 -2.38 21.85 21.55
N VAL A 576 -2.11 21.53 20.29
CA VAL A 576 -2.34 22.41 19.15
C VAL A 576 -3.81 22.49 18.73
N ALA A 577 -4.62 21.45 18.98
CA ALA A 577 -6.04 21.41 18.66
C ALA A 577 -6.90 21.45 19.94
N PRO A 578 -7.36 22.64 20.38
CA PRO A 578 -8.02 22.79 21.68
C PRO A 578 -9.43 22.17 21.75
N LEU A 579 -10.07 21.94 20.60
CA LEU A 579 -11.37 21.26 20.51
C LEU A 579 -11.25 19.73 20.49
N MET A 580 -10.03 19.17 20.53
CA MET A 580 -9.82 17.73 20.52
C MET A 580 -10.08 17.12 21.90
N THR A 581 -11.18 16.36 22.02
CA THR A 581 -11.63 15.75 23.29
C THR A 581 -11.06 14.35 23.56
N VAL A 582 -10.31 13.80 22.60
CA VAL A 582 -9.81 12.43 22.63
C VAL A 582 -8.36 12.43 23.09
N ASP A 583 -8.06 11.76 24.21
CA ASP A 583 -6.68 11.52 24.65
C ASP A 583 -6.22 10.13 24.19
N ASP A 584 -5.60 10.08 23.01
CA ASP A 584 -4.94 8.88 22.52
C ASP A 584 -3.48 8.86 22.99
N PRO A 585 -3.05 7.82 23.76
CA PRO A 585 -1.67 7.71 24.20
C PRO A 585 -0.65 7.72 23.05
N LEU A 586 -1.04 7.24 21.86
CA LEU A 586 -0.17 7.22 20.69
C LEU A 586 0.10 8.64 20.14
N TRP A 587 -0.71 9.63 20.48
CA TRP A 587 -0.54 11.01 19.99
C TRP A 587 0.32 11.87 20.92
N HIS A 588 0.76 11.33 22.06
CA HIS A 588 1.57 12.08 23.03
C HIS A 588 2.91 12.47 22.42
N HIS A 589 3.29 13.74 22.60
CA HIS A 589 4.54 14.33 22.14
C HIS A 589 5.74 13.78 22.93
N ALA A 590 6.11 12.52 22.69
CA ALA A 590 7.19 11.83 23.39
C ALA A 590 7.89 10.81 22.48
N THR A 591 9.23 10.76 22.57
CA THR A 591 10.08 9.96 21.69
C THR A 591 9.72 8.48 21.69
N ARG A 592 9.27 7.96 22.84
CA ARG A 592 8.84 6.56 22.98
C ARG A 592 7.64 6.21 22.10
N TRP A 593 6.67 7.12 21.98
CA TRP A 593 5.43 6.87 21.25
C TRP A 593 5.66 7.04 19.76
N TRP A 594 6.38 8.10 19.38
CA TRP A 594 6.80 8.30 18.00
C TRP A 594 7.64 7.12 17.45
N LEU A 595 8.62 6.63 18.22
CA LEU A 595 9.41 5.46 17.82
C LEU A 595 8.58 4.17 17.75
N LEU A 596 7.59 4.01 18.64
CA LEU A 596 6.65 2.89 18.58
C LEU A 596 5.84 2.94 17.29
N ASP A 597 5.25 4.10 16.96
CA ASP A 597 4.41 4.26 15.77
C ASP A 597 5.21 4.00 14.48
N MET A 598 6.39 4.61 14.37
CA MET A 598 7.29 4.40 13.23
C MET A 598 7.77 2.94 13.15
N GLY A 599 8.08 2.33 14.30
CA GLY A 599 8.52 0.94 14.38
C GLY A 599 7.44 -0.06 13.97
N VAL A 600 6.20 0.12 14.44
CA VAL A 600 5.07 -0.73 14.05
C VAL A 600 4.69 -0.52 12.59
N LEU A 601 4.71 0.72 12.10
CA LEU A 601 4.45 1.01 10.70
C LEU A 601 5.48 0.32 9.78
N LEU A 602 6.77 0.38 10.12
CA LEU A 602 7.82 -0.35 9.41
C LEU A 602 7.61 -1.87 9.48
N LEU A 603 7.30 -2.41 10.66
CA LEU A 603 7.03 -3.83 10.87
C LEU A 603 5.86 -4.30 9.99
N LEU A 604 4.78 -3.52 9.93
CA LEU A 604 3.61 -3.80 9.09
C LEU A 604 4.01 -3.88 7.61
N GLY A 605 4.82 -2.92 7.14
CA GLY A 605 5.38 -2.94 5.78
C GLY A 605 6.21 -4.21 5.50
N VAL A 606 7.08 -4.61 6.44
CA VAL A 606 7.89 -5.83 6.31
C VAL A 606 7.02 -7.09 6.27
N VAL A 607 6.04 -7.20 7.17
CA VAL A 607 5.10 -8.34 7.23
C VAL A 607 4.34 -8.46 5.91
N VAL A 608 3.79 -7.35 5.39
CA VAL A 608 3.08 -7.35 4.11
C VAL A 608 4.01 -7.70 2.95
N ALA A 609 5.23 -7.16 2.92
CA ALA A 609 6.22 -7.53 1.91
C ALA A 609 6.54 -9.03 1.93
N VAL A 610 6.66 -9.64 3.11
CA VAL A 610 6.86 -11.10 3.26
C VAL A 610 5.65 -11.89 2.77
N LEU A 611 4.43 -11.42 3.01
CA LEU A 611 3.20 -12.05 2.48
C LEU A 611 3.16 -12.01 0.95
N VAL A 612 3.47 -10.85 0.35
CA VAL A 612 3.58 -10.70 -1.11
C VAL A 612 4.67 -11.62 -1.65
N TYR A 613 5.83 -11.67 -1.00
CA TYR A 613 6.93 -12.55 -1.39
C TYR A 613 6.53 -14.03 -1.39
N ARG A 614 5.84 -14.49 -0.33
CA ARG A 614 5.33 -15.87 -0.25
C ARG A 614 4.31 -16.17 -1.35
N ARG A 615 3.49 -15.20 -1.76
CA ARG A 615 2.54 -15.34 -2.87
C ARG A 615 3.21 -15.37 -4.25
N LEU A 616 4.34 -14.67 -4.41
CA LEU A 616 5.11 -14.62 -5.65
C LEU A 616 6.05 -15.82 -5.85
N ARG A 617 6.43 -16.53 -4.78
CA ARG A 617 7.16 -17.79 -4.92
C ARG A 617 6.27 -18.83 -5.63
N LEU A 618 6.82 -19.49 -6.64
CA LEU A 618 6.19 -20.66 -7.24
C LEU A 618 5.90 -21.68 -6.12
N PRO A 619 4.72 -22.32 -6.11
CA PRO A 619 4.55 -23.54 -5.34
C PRO A 619 5.67 -24.49 -5.79
N THR A 620 6.52 -24.93 -4.87
CA THR A 620 7.39 -26.08 -5.14
C THR A 620 6.47 -27.19 -5.64
N GLN A 621 6.69 -27.67 -6.87
CA GLN A 621 6.15 -28.95 -7.30
C GLN A 621 6.86 -29.97 -6.43
N ASP A 622 6.30 -30.24 -5.25
CA ASP A 622 6.73 -31.34 -4.41
C ASP A 622 6.54 -32.62 -5.24
N GLY A 623 7.52 -33.52 -5.18
CA GLY A 623 7.52 -34.79 -5.92
C GLY A 623 6.30 -35.66 -5.60
N PRO A 624 6.14 -36.80 -6.29
CA PRO A 624 4.92 -37.62 -6.26
C PRO A 624 4.57 -38.27 -4.90
N ASP A 625 5.26 -37.94 -3.81
CA ASP A 625 4.89 -38.39 -2.47
C ASP A 625 3.88 -37.43 -1.85
N GLY A 626 2.59 -37.74 -2.04
CA GLY A 626 1.43 -37.05 -1.48
C GLY A 626 1.29 -37.10 0.05
N THR A 627 2.38 -37.00 0.81
CA THR A 627 2.34 -36.92 2.27
C THR A 627 3.38 -35.92 2.77
N THR A 628 2.99 -34.64 2.93
CA THR A 628 3.48 -33.67 3.96
C THR A 628 3.18 -32.19 3.58
N GLY A 629 1.95 -31.86 3.17
CA GLY A 629 1.55 -30.46 2.94
C GLY A 629 0.67 -29.82 4.02
N GLY A 630 -0.11 -30.63 4.74
CA GLY A 630 -1.14 -30.15 5.67
C GLY A 630 -0.59 -29.63 7.00
N GLY A 631 0.40 -30.32 7.57
CA GLY A 631 0.95 -30.01 8.90
C GLY A 631 1.74 -28.69 8.96
N SER A 632 2.50 -28.37 7.91
CA SER A 632 3.30 -27.14 7.83
C SER A 632 2.43 -25.88 7.66
N ARG A 633 1.37 -25.96 6.85
CA ARG A 633 0.44 -24.84 6.67
C ARG A 633 -0.37 -24.57 7.92
N ALA A 634 -0.86 -25.62 8.59
CA ALA A 634 -1.57 -25.49 9.86
C ALA A 634 -0.66 -24.91 10.96
N ALA A 635 0.56 -25.41 11.10
CA ALA A 635 1.53 -24.89 12.08
C ALA A 635 1.89 -23.42 11.82
N VAL A 636 2.08 -23.01 10.56
CA VAL A 636 2.33 -21.61 10.20
C VAL A 636 1.14 -20.71 10.49
N ILE A 637 -0.09 -21.19 10.23
CA ILE A 637 -1.32 -20.44 10.55
C ILE A 637 -1.47 -20.28 12.07
N VAL A 638 -1.22 -21.34 12.84
CA VAL A 638 -1.26 -21.29 14.32
C VAL A 638 -0.21 -20.33 14.86
N ILE A 639 1.04 -20.39 14.38
CA ILE A 639 2.10 -19.46 14.80
C ILE A 639 1.73 -18.02 14.43
N ALA A 640 1.18 -17.77 13.24
CA ALA A 640 0.74 -16.44 12.83
C ALA A 640 -0.41 -15.92 13.72
N LEU A 641 -1.40 -16.76 14.04
CA LEU A 641 -2.51 -16.40 14.93
C LEU A 641 -2.01 -16.10 16.35
N VAL A 642 -1.07 -16.87 16.88
CA VAL A 642 -0.46 -16.63 18.20
C VAL A 642 0.32 -15.32 18.22
N LEU A 643 1.10 -15.02 17.17
CA LEU A 643 1.83 -13.75 17.05
C LEU A 643 0.88 -12.56 16.94
N VAL A 644 -0.21 -12.69 16.17
CA VAL A 644 -1.23 -11.64 16.06
C VAL A 644 -1.96 -11.44 17.38
N ALA A 645 -2.34 -12.52 18.07
CA ALA A 645 -2.99 -12.44 19.38
C ALA A 645 -2.06 -11.81 20.44
N GLY A 646 -0.78 -12.18 20.44
CA GLY A 646 0.23 -11.59 21.30
C GLY A 646 0.48 -10.10 21.01
N PHE A 647 0.54 -9.73 19.73
CA PHE A 647 0.63 -8.33 19.30
C PHE A 647 -0.59 -7.53 19.78
N VAL A 648 -1.80 -8.06 19.55
CA VAL A 648 -3.06 -7.42 19.98
C VAL A 648 -3.11 -7.26 21.50
N ALA A 649 -2.77 -8.30 22.26
CA ALA A 649 -2.79 -8.26 23.71
C ALA A 649 -1.74 -7.28 24.28
N GLY A 650 -0.53 -7.26 23.71
CA GLY A 650 0.53 -6.34 24.10
C GLY A 650 0.17 -4.89 23.81
N LEU A 651 -0.41 -4.62 22.64
CA LEU A 651 -0.84 -3.26 22.29
C LEU A 651 -2.04 -2.81 23.13
N SER A 652 -3.03 -3.68 23.35
CA SER A 652 -4.16 -3.38 24.25
C SER A 652 -3.72 -3.07 25.68
N TYR A 653 -2.61 -3.66 26.14
CA TYR A 653 -2.03 -3.32 27.43
C TYR A 653 -1.39 -1.92 27.42
N LEU A 654 -0.68 -1.56 26.34
CA LEU A 654 -0.02 -0.27 26.18
C LEU A 654 -1.01 0.89 25.97
N THR A 655 -2.11 0.67 25.24
CA THR A 655 -3.10 1.72 24.90
C THR A 655 -4.24 1.84 25.91
N ARG A 656 -4.26 1.00 26.95
CA ARG A 656 -5.33 0.92 27.96
C ARG A 656 -5.60 2.22 28.73
N GLY A 657 -4.71 3.19 28.65
CA GLY A 657 -4.79 4.48 29.36
C GLY A 657 -5.50 5.61 28.60
N GLY A 658 -6.03 5.39 27.38
CA GLY A 658 -6.74 6.43 26.64
C GLY A 658 -8.08 6.78 27.30
N THR A 659 -8.26 8.06 27.67
CA THR A 659 -9.48 8.58 28.31
C THR A 659 -10.07 9.73 27.51
N THR A 660 -11.34 10.06 27.74
CA THR A 660 -11.94 11.30 27.21
C THR A 660 -11.46 12.48 28.06
N ARG A 661 -10.87 13.50 27.42
CA ARG A 661 -10.59 14.79 28.07
C ARG A 661 -11.86 15.66 28.05
N PRO A 662 -12.09 16.48 29.09
CA PRO A 662 -13.15 17.49 29.05
C PRO A 662 -12.88 18.45 27.88
N ALA A 663 -13.91 18.75 27.09
CA ALA A 663 -13.81 19.72 26.00
C ALA A 663 -13.54 21.12 26.58
N ALA A 664 -12.69 21.92 25.92
CA ALA A 664 -12.67 23.36 26.17
C ALA A 664 -14.05 23.92 25.80
N VAL A 665 -14.78 24.45 26.79
CA VAL A 665 -16.14 24.99 26.61
C VAL A 665 -16.04 26.30 25.82
N GLY A 666 -16.66 26.36 24.64
CA GLY A 666 -16.73 27.59 23.84
C GLY A 666 -17.76 28.61 24.39
N PRO A 667 -17.79 29.85 23.87
CA PRO A 667 -18.82 30.85 24.17
C PRO A 667 -20.24 30.31 23.96
N LEU A 668 -21.20 30.76 24.79
CA LEU A 668 -22.64 30.54 24.57
C LEU A 668 -23.03 31.14 23.21
N ALA A 669 -23.85 30.41 22.44
CA ALA A 669 -24.25 30.82 21.09
C ALA A 669 -25.13 32.08 21.05
N ASP A 670 -25.67 32.51 22.19
CA ASP A 670 -26.65 33.60 22.29
C ASP A 670 -26.18 34.80 23.14
N THR A 671 -24.92 34.84 23.60
CA THR A 671 -24.37 36.08 24.16
C THR A 671 -23.80 36.89 23.00
N PRO A 672 -24.36 38.07 22.65
CA PRO A 672 -23.69 38.92 21.68
C PRO A 672 -22.31 39.23 22.25
N ALA A 673 -21.25 38.94 21.48
CA ALA A 673 -19.98 39.60 21.71
C ALA A 673 -20.30 41.09 21.57
N GLN A 674 -20.46 41.79 22.70
CA GLN A 674 -20.67 43.23 22.66
C GLN A 674 -19.38 43.79 22.06
N GLY A 675 -19.51 44.38 20.86
CA GLY A 675 -18.43 45.18 20.29
C GLY A 675 -18.08 46.34 21.23
N ALA A 676 -17.02 47.08 20.89
CA ALA A 676 -16.53 48.23 21.65
C ALA A 676 -17.65 49.00 22.36
N ALA A 677 -17.53 49.12 23.68
CA ALA A 677 -18.51 49.77 24.54
C ALA A 677 -18.82 51.19 24.03
N PRO A 678 -20.07 51.67 24.17
CA PRO A 678 -20.42 53.02 23.75
C PRO A 678 -19.50 54.06 24.40
N GLU A 679 -19.05 55.03 23.62
CA GLU A 679 -18.11 56.08 24.05
C GLU A 679 -18.83 57.08 24.98
N GLN A 680 -18.98 56.69 26.25
CA GLN A 680 -19.53 57.51 27.34
C GLN A 680 -18.42 58.26 28.09
N GLU A 681 -18.80 59.26 28.90
CA GLU A 681 -17.85 60.01 29.74
C GLU A 681 -17.22 59.09 30.78
N LYS A 682 -15.89 59.21 30.96
CA LYS A 682 -15.13 58.35 31.88
C LYS A 682 -15.44 58.74 33.32
N ILE A 683 -15.90 57.78 34.13
CA ILE A 683 -16.12 57.96 35.57
C ILE A 683 -14.77 58.11 36.27
N THR A 684 -14.63 59.13 37.12
CA THR A 684 -13.38 59.39 37.85
C THR A 684 -13.35 58.63 39.17
N ASP A 685 -12.13 58.35 39.67
CA ASP A 685 -11.94 57.60 40.91
C ASP A 685 -12.64 58.25 42.14
N ALA A 686 -12.92 59.56 42.09
CA ALA A 686 -13.60 60.31 43.14
C ALA A 686 -15.13 60.10 43.16
N ASP A 687 -15.71 59.70 42.03
CA ASP A 687 -17.17 59.55 41.86
C ASP A 687 -17.64 58.13 42.23
N LEU A 688 -16.72 57.14 42.26
CA LEU A 688 -17.00 55.74 42.55
C LEU A 688 -17.80 55.48 43.84
N PRO A 689 -17.50 56.10 45.00
CA PRO A 689 -18.28 55.85 46.22
C PRO A 689 -19.71 56.37 46.12
N GLY A 690 -19.98 57.32 45.23
CA GLY A 690 -21.31 57.89 45.01
C GLY A 690 -22.26 56.97 44.24
N LEU A 691 -21.73 55.92 43.59
CA LEU A 691 -22.50 54.92 42.83
C LEU A 691 -23.03 53.78 43.71
N LEU A 692 -22.56 53.66 44.96
CA LEU A 692 -23.00 52.62 45.89
C LEU A 692 -24.36 53.00 46.50
N LEU A 693 -25.28 52.04 46.57
CA LEU A 693 -26.62 52.28 47.09
C LEU A 693 -26.61 52.40 48.62
N ASP A 694 -27.31 53.41 49.13
CA ASP A 694 -27.47 53.60 50.57
C ASP A 694 -28.37 52.52 51.21
N PRO A 695 -28.27 52.28 52.54
CA PRO A 695 -29.07 51.26 53.22
C PRO A 695 -30.58 51.43 53.02
N ALA A 696 -31.07 52.67 52.88
CA ALA A 696 -32.48 52.96 52.65
C ALA A 696 -32.96 52.49 51.27
N THR A 697 -32.14 52.67 50.23
CA THR A 697 -32.42 52.24 48.85
C THR A 697 -32.35 50.71 48.73
N VAL A 698 -31.39 50.07 49.39
CA VAL A 698 -31.32 48.61 49.49
C VAL A 698 -32.49 48.06 50.31
N GLY A 699 -32.87 48.77 51.38
CA GLY A 699 -34.00 48.47 52.25
C GLY A 699 -35.35 48.44 51.55
N ALA A 700 -35.50 49.18 50.45
CA ALA A 700 -36.72 49.13 49.62
C ALA A 700 -36.91 47.77 48.91
N SER A 701 -35.81 47.10 48.56
CA SER A 701 -35.83 45.76 47.95
C SER A 701 -35.61 44.64 48.99
N MET A 702 -34.95 44.93 50.11
CA MET A 702 -34.70 44.01 51.24
C MET A 702 -34.98 44.71 52.58
N PRO A 703 -36.23 44.68 53.10
CA PRO A 703 -36.62 45.43 54.30
C PRO A 703 -35.77 45.17 55.54
N GLU A 704 -35.19 43.98 55.65
CA GLU A 704 -34.30 43.56 56.74
C GLU A 704 -32.98 44.34 56.79
N LEU A 705 -32.60 45.01 55.70
CA LEU A 705 -31.35 45.77 55.55
C LEU A 705 -31.56 47.29 55.62
N ALA A 706 -32.79 47.78 55.80
CA ALA A 706 -33.10 49.21 55.79
C ALA A 706 -32.35 50.02 56.87
N ASP A 707 -32.11 49.39 58.03
CA ASP A 707 -31.38 49.97 59.18
C ASP A 707 -29.97 49.37 59.35
N ALA A 708 -29.43 48.68 58.34
CA ALA A 708 -28.11 48.06 58.42
C ALA A 708 -26.99 49.11 58.38
N ASP A 709 -26.02 49.01 59.29
CA ASP A 709 -24.82 49.84 59.26
C ASP A 709 -23.90 49.41 58.10
N PRO A 710 -23.59 50.29 57.15
CA PRO A 710 -22.75 49.95 56.01
C PRO A 710 -21.29 49.77 56.44
N THR A 711 -20.69 48.67 56.00
CA THR A 711 -19.25 48.44 56.12
C THR A 711 -18.58 48.78 54.80
N THR A 712 -17.81 49.86 54.78
CA THR A 712 -17.07 50.30 53.59
C THR A 712 -15.82 49.46 53.40
N GLU A 713 -15.62 48.93 52.20
CA GLU A 713 -14.45 48.15 51.83
C GLU A 713 -13.66 48.86 50.72
N THR A 714 -12.34 48.91 50.91
CA THR A 714 -11.40 49.63 50.02
C THR A 714 -10.41 48.69 49.32
N ALA A 715 -10.59 47.38 49.48
CA ALA A 715 -9.78 46.35 48.84
C ALA A 715 -10.71 45.25 48.32
N HIS A 716 -10.50 44.77 47.10
CA HIS A 716 -11.32 43.72 46.50
C HIS A 716 -11.41 42.50 47.41
N HIS A 717 -12.63 42.18 47.83
CA HIS A 717 -12.90 40.97 48.59
C HIS A 717 -13.02 39.79 47.61
N SER A 718 -12.25 38.72 47.84
CA SER A 718 -12.23 37.51 47.00
C SER A 718 -13.52 36.66 47.08
N ALA A 719 -14.61 37.24 47.59
CA ALA A 719 -15.87 36.55 47.84
C ALA A 719 -16.84 36.64 46.64
N THR A 720 -16.70 37.65 45.78
CA THR A 720 -17.59 37.85 44.61
C THR A 720 -16.99 37.37 43.29
N ALA A 721 -15.69 37.05 43.24
CA ALA A 721 -15.03 36.59 42.02
C ALA A 721 -15.22 35.09 41.77
N ALA A 722 -15.34 34.72 40.49
CA ALA A 722 -15.45 33.32 40.08
C ALA A 722 -14.29 32.46 40.63
N PRO A 723 -14.55 31.22 41.06
CA PRO A 723 -13.49 30.33 41.52
C PRO A 723 -12.53 29.97 40.37
N PRO A 724 -11.20 30.20 40.50
CA PRO A 724 -10.24 29.82 39.47
C PRO A 724 -10.27 28.30 39.23
N ALA A 725 -10.47 27.92 37.97
CA ALA A 725 -10.39 26.56 37.45
C ALA A 725 -11.43 25.53 37.98
N CYS A 726 -12.43 25.96 38.74
CA CYS A 726 -13.57 25.12 39.20
C CYS A 726 -13.15 23.72 39.70
N ALA A 727 -11.98 23.66 40.34
CA ALA A 727 -11.47 22.47 40.99
C ALA A 727 -12.13 22.33 42.38
N SER A 728 -12.24 21.09 42.86
CA SER A 728 -12.90 20.74 44.13
C SER A 728 -12.43 21.48 45.40
N ALA A 729 -11.34 22.26 45.34
CA ALA A 729 -10.89 23.15 46.42
C ALA A 729 -10.16 24.39 45.88
N VAL A 730 -10.55 25.58 46.35
CA VAL A 730 -9.93 26.88 46.02
C VAL A 730 -9.52 27.59 47.31
N SER A 731 -8.26 28.01 47.42
CA SER A 731 -7.78 28.93 48.46
C SER A 731 -7.91 30.38 47.98
N ALA A 732 -8.38 31.29 48.81
CA ALA A 732 -8.56 32.71 48.46
C ALA A 732 -7.28 33.43 47.98
N GLY A 733 -6.09 32.96 48.36
CA GLY A 733 -4.83 33.48 47.82
C GLY A 733 -4.52 33.05 46.38
N ALA A 734 -5.30 32.11 45.83
CA ALA A 734 -5.17 31.59 44.47
C ALA A 734 -6.29 32.10 43.53
N ALA A 735 -7.31 32.79 44.06
CA ALA A 735 -8.30 33.50 43.26
C ALA A 735 -7.59 34.62 42.50
N GLY A 736 -7.35 34.42 41.21
CA GLY A 736 -6.94 35.47 40.27
C GLY A 736 -8.10 36.42 40.01
N ALA A 737 -8.68 36.96 41.09
CA ALA A 737 -10.05 37.45 41.14
C ALA A 737 -10.36 38.54 40.12
N TYR A 738 -9.37 39.32 39.69
CA TYR A 738 -9.51 40.32 38.64
C TYR A 738 -8.14 40.54 37.96
N PRO A 739 -8.06 40.81 36.65
CA PRO A 739 -6.79 41.17 36.03
C PRO A 739 -6.15 42.36 36.76
N PRO A 740 -4.82 42.39 36.90
CA PRO A 740 -4.15 43.63 37.27
C PRO A 740 -4.49 44.70 36.23
N GLY A 741 -4.91 45.90 36.67
CA GLY A 741 -5.19 47.01 35.74
C GLY A 741 -6.35 47.94 36.08
N PHE A 742 -7.10 47.73 37.17
CA PHE A 742 -8.11 48.71 37.62
C PHE A 742 -7.45 49.99 38.17
N THR A 743 -8.13 51.13 38.07
CA THR A 743 -7.64 52.43 38.57
C THR A 743 -8.09 52.71 39.99
N ALA A 744 -9.33 52.36 40.33
CA ALA A 744 -9.89 52.49 41.68
C ALA A 744 -11.06 51.52 41.90
N VAL A 745 -11.39 51.27 43.16
CA VAL A 745 -12.50 50.41 43.59
C VAL A 745 -13.19 51.01 44.80
N ALA A 746 -14.52 50.91 44.84
CA ALA A 746 -15.34 51.20 46.00
C ALA A 746 -16.27 50.01 46.30
N GLY A 747 -16.31 49.57 47.56
CA GLY A 747 -17.14 48.46 47.99
C GLY A 747 -17.92 48.78 49.26
N GLN A 748 -19.11 48.18 49.39
CA GLN A 748 -19.96 48.30 50.57
C GLN A 748 -20.67 46.98 50.85
N GLN A 749 -20.62 46.54 52.11
CA GLN A 749 -21.35 45.38 52.58
C GLN A 749 -22.39 45.78 53.64
N LEU A 750 -23.61 45.27 53.47
CA LEU A 750 -24.77 45.42 54.34
C LEU A 750 -25.19 44.03 54.83
N SER A 751 -25.37 43.87 56.14
CA SER A 751 -25.78 42.60 56.74
C SER A 751 -26.78 42.84 57.86
N ALA A 752 -27.82 42.01 57.95
CA ALA A 752 -28.88 42.13 58.95
C ALA A 752 -28.44 41.54 60.32
N GLY A 753 -27.34 42.03 60.88
CA GLY A 753 -26.80 41.58 62.17
C GLY A 753 -26.13 40.20 62.12
N SER A 754 -25.55 39.77 63.25
CA SER A 754 -24.61 38.63 63.29
C SER A 754 -25.22 37.24 63.05
N ASP A 755 -26.55 37.10 63.08
CA ASP A 755 -27.27 35.82 62.96
C ASP A 755 -28.18 35.74 61.72
N SER A 756 -28.22 36.75 60.84
CA SER A 756 -29.05 36.72 59.63
C SER A 756 -28.34 36.07 58.45
N ASN A 757 -29.08 35.24 57.69
CA ASN A 757 -28.65 34.73 56.39
C ASN A 757 -28.81 35.75 55.24
N ALA A 758 -29.30 36.96 55.55
CA ALA A 758 -29.55 38.04 54.61
C ALA A 758 -28.39 39.05 54.59
N GLY A 759 -27.93 39.40 53.39
CA GLY A 759 -26.89 40.41 53.20
C GLY A 759 -26.73 40.81 51.75
N VAL A 760 -26.25 42.04 51.54
CA VAL A 760 -25.96 42.60 50.22
C VAL A 760 -24.54 43.13 50.20
N SER A 761 -23.76 42.73 49.20
CA SER A 761 -22.43 43.24 48.91
C SER A 761 -22.46 43.93 47.55
N GLN A 762 -21.97 45.16 47.47
CA GLN A 762 -21.93 45.96 46.24
C GLN A 762 -20.50 46.42 45.96
N TRP A 763 -20.08 46.33 44.71
CA TRP A 763 -18.76 46.72 44.26
C TRP A 763 -18.82 47.46 42.95
N VAL A 764 -18.02 48.52 42.86
CA VAL A 764 -17.87 49.32 41.65
C VAL A 764 -16.38 49.52 41.39
N THR A 765 -15.92 49.08 40.21
CA THR A 765 -14.49 49.02 39.87
C THR A 765 -14.22 49.77 38.58
N ALA A 766 -13.37 50.79 38.62
CA ALA A 766 -13.01 51.59 37.44
C ALA A 766 -11.78 51.02 36.71
N TYR A 767 -11.82 51.09 35.39
CA TYR A 767 -10.77 50.66 34.47
C TYR A 767 -10.23 51.85 33.63
N PRO A 768 -9.08 51.68 32.96
CA PRO A 768 -8.48 52.73 32.14
C PRO A 768 -9.39 53.21 31.00
N ASP A 769 -10.17 52.30 30.42
CA ASP A 769 -11.11 52.50 29.32
C ASP A 769 -12.24 51.45 29.37
N ALA A 770 -13.26 51.65 28.53
CA ALA A 770 -14.45 50.80 28.48
C ALA A 770 -14.17 49.41 27.88
N ASP A 771 -13.21 49.27 26.98
CA ASP A 771 -12.78 47.98 26.42
C ASP A 771 -12.14 47.09 27.51
N ALA A 772 -11.35 47.69 28.41
CA ALA A 772 -10.78 46.99 29.56
C ALA A 772 -11.86 46.53 30.54
N ALA A 773 -12.91 47.32 30.77
CA ALA A 773 -14.04 46.93 31.61
C ALA A 773 -14.85 45.78 30.97
N ALA A 774 -15.20 45.90 29.68
CA ALA A 774 -15.93 44.86 28.94
C ALA A 774 -15.16 43.52 28.90
N GLY A 775 -13.85 43.56 28.67
CA GLY A 775 -12.99 42.36 28.66
C GLY A 775 -12.90 41.65 30.03
N VAL A 776 -13.29 42.33 31.11
CA VAL A 776 -13.36 41.76 32.46
C VAL A 776 -14.70 41.07 32.69
N GLN A 777 -15.82 41.66 32.28
CA GLN A 777 -17.12 41.00 32.29
C GLN A 777 -17.08 39.71 31.46
N ASP A 778 -16.53 39.75 30.24
CA ASP A 778 -16.36 38.57 29.39
C ASP A 778 -15.57 37.44 30.08
N ARG A 779 -14.57 37.80 30.87
CA ARG A 779 -13.77 36.82 31.61
C ARG A 779 -14.56 36.22 32.76
N GLN A 780 -15.22 37.05 33.57
CA GLN A 780 -16.04 36.59 34.68
C GLN A 780 -17.17 35.67 34.20
N ILE A 781 -17.83 35.99 33.08
CA ILE A 781 -18.84 35.13 32.43
C ILE A 781 -18.25 33.74 32.14
N ASN A 782 -17.06 33.67 31.56
CA ASN A 782 -16.42 32.41 31.20
C ASN A 782 -15.93 31.62 32.42
N GLU A 783 -15.45 32.30 33.46
CA GLU A 783 -14.98 31.66 34.69
C GLU A 783 -16.16 31.09 35.50
N TRP A 784 -17.25 31.84 35.66
CA TRP A 784 -18.48 31.34 36.30
C TRP A 784 -19.12 30.19 35.52
N ARG A 785 -19.03 30.18 34.18
CA ARG A 785 -19.51 29.06 33.34
C ARG A 785 -18.76 27.76 33.62
N ASN A 786 -17.45 27.81 33.82
CA ASN A 786 -16.68 26.60 34.13
C ASN A 786 -17.14 25.93 35.44
N CYS A 787 -17.84 26.67 36.30
CA CYS A 787 -18.30 26.22 37.60
C CYS A 787 -19.78 25.80 37.59
N ALA A 788 -20.49 25.93 36.46
CA ALA A 788 -21.91 25.60 36.35
C ALA A 788 -22.19 24.13 36.74
N GLY A 789 -23.13 23.93 37.66
CA GLY A 789 -23.53 22.60 38.14
C GLY A 789 -22.49 21.90 39.03
N SER A 790 -21.41 22.59 39.42
CA SER A 790 -20.37 22.05 40.28
C SER A 790 -20.51 22.53 41.73
N THR A 791 -20.09 21.68 42.67
CA THR A 791 -19.93 22.07 44.08
C THR A 791 -18.46 22.43 44.31
N VAL A 792 -18.20 23.67 44.72
CA VAL A 792 -16.87 24.22 44.93
C VAL A 792 -16.64 24.47 46.41
N THR A 793 -15.45 24.11 46.91
CA THR A 793 -15.04 24.43 48.29
C THR A 793 -14.22 25.72 48.29
N LEU A 794 -14.78 26.79 48.86
CA LEU A 794 -14.14 28.09 49.04
C LEU A 794 -13.45 28.17 50.40
N THR A 795 -12.14 28.43 50.42
CA THR A 795 -11.37 28.64 51.66
C THR A 795 -10.83 30.06 51.72
N MET A 796 -11.42 30.92 52.56
CA MET A 796 -10.97 32.30 52.77
C MET A 796 -9.97 32.41 53.93
N PRO A 797 -9.04 33.38 53.91
CA PRO A 797 -8.03 33.52 54.95
C PRO A 797 -8.73 33.94 56.24
N GLY A 798 -8.59 33.16 57.31
CA GLY A 798 -9.23 33.45 58.60
C GLY A 798 -10.70 33.05 58.70
N GLN A 799 -11.29 32.39 57.70
CA GLN A 799 -12.65 31.83 57.75
C GLN A 799 -12.66 30.31 57.51
N PRO A 800 -13.65 29.56 58.04
CA PRO A 800 -13.81 28.14 57.73
C PRO A 800 -14.11 27.94 56.24
N ALA A 801 -13.70 26.78 55.71
CA ALA A 801 -14.02 26.40 54.33
C ALA A 801 -15.53 26.25 54.15
N ARG A 802 -16.05 26.84 53.08
CA ARG A 802 -17.47 26.90 52.71
C ARG A 802 -17.69 26.10 51.44
N GLN A 803 -18.79 25.35 51.34
CA GLN A 803 -19.17 24.67 50.10
C GLN A 803 -20.30 25.43 49.43
N ILE A 804 -20.08 25.83 48.18
CA ILE A 804 -21.09 26.46 47.34
C ILE A 804 -21.49 25.52 46.21
N THR A 805 -22.77 25.49 45.86
CA THR A 805 -23.25 24.80 44.65
C THR A 805 -23.75 25.85 43.67
N VAL A 806 -23.10 25.94 42.51
CA VAL A 806 -23.32 26.97 41.51
C VAL A 806 -24.36 26.49 40.49
N ALA A 807 -25.43 27.26 40.30
CA ALA A 807 -26.44 27.02 39.27
C ALA A 807 -25.91 27.43 37.88
N GLU A 808 -26.70 27.19 36.82
CA GLU A 808 -26.32 27.64 35.49
C GLU A 808 -26.31 29.19 35.44
N PRO A 809 -25.23 29.82 34.97
CA PRO A 809 -25.20 31.27 34.74
C PRO A 809 -26.18 31.68 33.63
N GLU A 810 -26.90 32.76 33.88
CA GLU A 810 -27.84 33.36 32.93
C GLU A 810 -27.33 34.74 32.49
N SER A 811 -27.74 35.17 31.29
CA SER A 811 -27.55 36.54 30.84
C SER A 811 -28.92 37.20 30.75
N VAL A 812 -29.15 38.26 31.52
CA VAL A 812 -30.41 39.00 31.56
C VAL A 812 -30.10 40.47 31.31
N ASP A 813 -30.68 41.04 30.25
CA ASP A 813 -30.49 42.44 29.85
C ASP A 813 -29.02 42.91 29.75
N GLY A 814 -28.12 42.01 29.31
CA GLY A 814 -26.70 42.31 29.18
C GLY A 814 -25.87 42.15 30.45
N ALA A 815 -26.51 41.89 31.59
CA ALA A 815 -25.85 41.51 32.84
C ALA A 815 -25.65 39.99 32.93
N LEU A 816 -24.56 39.57 33.57
CA LEU A 816 -24.35 38.19 34.03
C LEU A 816 -25.09 38.00 35.34
N VAL A 817 -25.87 36.94 35.47
CA VAL A 817 -26.55 36.55 36.71
C VAL A 817 -26.18 35.11 37.06
N VAL A 818 -25.66 34.90 38.27
CA VAL A 818 -25.28 33.59 38.78
C VAL A 818 -25.94 33.36 40.11
N THR A 819 -26.69 32.26 40.24
CA THR A 819 -27.26 31.85 41.53
C THR A 819 -26.43 30.72 42.11
N TYR A 820 -26.14 30.78 43.40
CA TYR A 820 -25.46 29.70 44.10
C TYR A 820 -26.00 29.50 45.52
N THR A 821 -25.86 28.29 46.05
CA THR A 821 -26.38 27.93 47.38
C THR A 821 -25.25 27.56 48.33
N GLU A 822 -25.37 28.01 49.58
CA GLU A 822 -24.36 27.79 50.63
C GLU A 822 -25.07 27.62 51.99
N SER A 823 -24.82 26.53 52.73
CA SER A 823 -25.16 26.40 54.16
C SER A 823 -26.58 26.90 54.60
N GLY A 824 -27.61 26.70 53.78
CA GLY A 824 -29.00 27.09 54.09
C GLY A 824 -29.42 28.50 53.66
N ARG A 825 -28.56 29.21 52.92
CA ARG A 825 -28.87 30.45 52.20
C ARG A 825 -28.67 30.27 50.68
N SER A 826 -29.38 31.06 49.91
CA SER A 826 -29.20 31.21 48.47
C SER A 826 -28.65 32.59 48.21
N CYS A 827 -27.70 32.72 47.30
CA CYS A 827 -27.09 33.98 46.90
C CYS A 827 -27.21 34.15 45.39
N GLN A 828 -27.50 35.36 44.95
CA GLN A 828 -27.49 35.74 43.55
C GLN A 828 -26.41 36.81 43.36
N HIS A 829 -25.51 36.55 42.43
CA HIS A 829 -24.46 37.46 42.00
C HIS A 829 -24.82 38.00 40.62
N ALA A 830 -24.89 39.32 40.49
CA ALA A 830 -25.17 40.01 39.24
C ALA A 830 -23.99 40.93 38.88
N LEU A 831 -23.59 40.95 37.62
CA LEU A 831 -22.45 41.73 37.12
C LEU A 831 -22.77 42.37 35.77
N ALA A 832 -22.48 43.65 35.62
CA ALA A 832 -22.58 44.38 34.35
C ALA A 832 -21.45 45.40 34.21
N THR A 833 -21.13 45.75 32.96
CA THR A 833 -20.23 46.88 32.65
C THR A 833 -21.01 48.01 32.03
N ASP A 834 -20.70 49.23 32.45
CA ASP A 834 -21.14 50.46 31.81
C ASP A 834 -20.02 51.52 31.87
N SER A 835 -19.82 52.29 30.79
CA SER A 835 -18.62 53.12 30.59
C SER A 835 -17.30 52.35 30.90
N ASN A 836 -16.39 52.93 31.68
CA ASN A 836 -15.15 52.32 32.14
C ASN A 836 -15.30 51.57 33.48
N VAL A 837 -16.52 51.20 33.88
CA VAL A 837 -16.82 50.70 35.21
C VAL A 837 -17.45 49.30 35.16
N VAL A 838 -16.98 48.40 36.03
CA VAL A 838 -17.64 47.11 36.32
C VAL A 838 -18.41 47.27 37.62
N ALA A 839 -19.73 47.06 37.58
CA ALA A 839 -20.59 47.01 38.76
C ALA A 839 -20.96 45.56 39.09
N GLU A 840 -20.86 45.21 40.37
CA GLU A 840 -21.25 43.90 40.89
C GLU A 840 -22.18 44.06 42.09
N VAL A 841 -23.21 43.22 42.14
CA VAL A 841 -24.07 43.09 43.31
C VAL A 841 -24.22 41.63 43.66
N GLU A 842 -23.98 41.30 44.91
CA GLU A 842 -24.31 40.01 45.50
C GLU A 842 -25.40 40.20 46.55
N ALA A 843 -26.54 39.54 46.38
CA ALA A 843 -27.60 39.49 47.38
C ALA A 843 -27.81 38.06 47.86
N CYS A 844 -27.72 37.85 49.17
CA CYS A 844 -28.01 36.57 49.81
C CYS A 844 -29.29 36.68 50.65
N ALA A 845 -30.11 35.64 50.60
CA ALA A 845 -31.32 35.48 51.42
C ALA A 845 -31.51 34.01 51.84
N PRO A 846 -32.36 33.72 52.84
CA PRO A 846 -32.79 32.36 53.17
C PRO A 846 -33.27 31.59 51.93
N THR A 847 -32.99 30.28 51.90
CA THR A 847 -33.30 29.44 50.72
C THR A 847 -34.81 29.45 50.40
N GLY A 848 -35.20 29.96 49.23
CA GLY A 848 -36.59 30.02 48.77
C GLY A 848 -37.23 31.42 48.72
N GLU A 849 -36.48 32.46 49.09
CA GLU A 849 -36.87 33.87 48.90
C GLU A 849 -36.20 34.48 47.65
N ASP A 850 -36.84 35.51 47.07
CA ASP A 850 -36.35 36.20 45.87
C ASP A 850 -35.13 37.08 46.19
N HIS A 851 -34.15 37.08 45.28
CA HIS A 851 -32.92 37.89 45.39
C HIS A 851 -33.04 39.11 44.47
N PRO A 852 -32.89 40.35 44.96
CA PRO A 852 -32.98 41.55 44.13
C PRO A 852 -31.63 41.96 43.54
N ALA A 853 -30.66 41.04 43.36
CA ALA A 853 -29.31 41.41 42.94
C ALA A 853 -29.30 42.11 41.57
N LEU A 854 -30.12 41.62 40.62
CA LEU A 854 -30.26 42.24 39.31
C LEU A 854 -30.94 43.64 39.39
N ASP A 855 -32.01 43.80 40.19
CA ASP A 855 -32.71 45.08 40.38
C ASP A 855 -31.80 46.14 41.04
N LEU A 856 -30.99 45.72 42.02
CA LEU A 856 -30.00 46.57 42.66
C LEU A 856 -28.84 46.92 41.71
N LEU A 857 -28.39 45.97 40.90
CA LEU A 857 -27.38 46.23 39.86
C LEU A 857 -27.88 47.25 38.85
N THR A 858 -29.12 47.13 38.37
CA THR A 858 -29.74 48.10 37.44
C THR A 858 -29.78 49.50 38.06
N LYS A 859 -30.09 49.63 39.35
CA LYS A 859 -30.06 50.94 40.04
C LYS A 859 -28.66 51.55 40.15
N ILE A 860 -27.60 50.74 40.12
CA ILE A 860 -26.21 51.22 40.09
C ILE A 860 -25.84 51.65 38.67
N THR A 861 -26.19 50.84 37.65
CA THR A 861 -25.90 51.18 36.25
C THR A 861 -26.70 52.40 35.79
N ASP A 862 -27.94 52.58 36.24
CA ASP A 862 -28.75 53.79 35.97
C ASP A 862 -28.15 55.08 36.57
N GLN A 863 -27.22 54.98 37.54
CA GLN A 863 -26.49 56.14 38.07
C GLN A 863 -25.21 56.45 37.27
N ILE A 864 -24.77 55.52 36.41
CA ILE A 864 -23.63 55.66 35.52
C ILE A 864 -24.06 56.34 34.20
N GLU A 865 -25.28 56.03 33.71
CA GLU A 865 -25.96 56.76 32.62
C GLU A 865 -26.30 58.22 32.99
#